data_AF-A0A2T0BQY9-F1
#
_entry.id   AF-A0A2T0BQY9-F1
#
_cell.length_a   1.000
_cell.length_b   1.000
_cell.length_c   1.000
_cell.angle_alpha   90.00
_cell.angle_beta   90.00
_cell.angle_gamma   90.00
#
_symmetry.space_group_name_H-M   'P 1'
#
loop_
_entity.id
_entity.type
_entity.pdbx_description
1 polymer ?
#
loop_
_entity_poly.entity_id
_entity_poly.type
_entity_poly.pdbx_seq_one_letter_code
_entity_poly.pdbx_strand_id
1 'polypeptide(L)'
;MDKNLNKINLENYEIDQVCSMLNDGLKSDPLNVNLLYALAGLCEIKNRYINAYILYKKISKISSGIVGKIAKIKINEYEKLNVIEKYNRRKKVLIISYIFPPLGGSGVQRTLKFVKYLRDFDYEPIVVTVLCSEFMPRDDSLLYEIPEDVQIVRIEDTVGCSRYYKDFVDLYGGIVKDNYLIDQYEIKLLELQDNFEKLAFVTDTNAVWAMEVLDKIGDIVDFDGIDLIYSTSGPYSDHVIGYYLKERYEKPWISDFRDEWTNNPYFVLDDQSLLYKMQRKMEGNILKYADVILTVSEMSMENYIEEFNLDQNRIKTITNGYDEADFEDVFIGNRKNDKFTVIFNGSLYLQIVPYYFIIALNELIEEKSIQKDKIDVEFVGKIEENILNRIVELDKYGIVSIKNYMSHMESLKNAGKADLLLLIIGKDSRLKSVYTGKVFEYLRLCRKIMSLSPEGSLVEKLIEKTHRGKNFEIDDIQGMKQYILEIYEKWKYGQLGELKMDSKISRYERRKLTEVLTTVFDGVISKVPENVPDSKEKQGAFYNSVYESGGWNETYFKHYSETQYFPIWSKSLEIIKNIGNVKIIDIGCGVGQFANFVFDSGITNYKGIDFSEEAVKMAKIRNDKYRNLFKVDNAYTSDIVNGDYNTAVMFEVLEHLNDDIGLIKRLKTGSNIIFSVPNFYSAGHVRWFNSKMDILKRYNAAVHVDNIYIFNIGKNNRIYLVWGIKS
;
A
#
# COMPACT_ATOMS: atom_id res chain seq x y z
N MET A 1 0.72 32.13 -36.25
CA MET A 1 0.56 30.67 -36.04
C MET A 1 0.31 30.40 -34.55
N ASP A 2 -0.57 31.19 -33.90
CA ASP A 2 -0.70 31.26 -32.43
C ASP A 2 -2.15 31.53 -31.99
N LYS A 3 -3.09 30.68 -32.43
CA LYS A 3 -4.47 30.67 -31.86
C LYS A 3 -4.97 29.27 -31.46
N ASN A 4 -4.27 28.20 -31.85
CA ASN A 4 -4.66 26.82 -31.50
C ASN A 4 -3.96 26.27 -30.26
N LEU A 5 -2.79 26.79 -29.86
CA LEU A 5 -2.07 26.34 -28.65
C LEU A 5 -2.78 26.76 -27.34
N ASN A 6 -3.37 27.95 -27.30
CA ASN A 6 -4.08 28.43 -26.10
C ASN A 6 -5.44 27.73 -25.89
N LYS A 7 -6.10 27.27 -26.96
CA LYS A 7 -7.42 26.62 -26.85
C LYS A 7 -7.30 25.17 -26.37
N ILE A 8 -6.29 24.44 -26.86
CA ILE A 8 -6.00 23.06 -26.44
C ILE A 8 -5.57 23.00 -24.96
N ASN A 9 -4.82 23.98 -24.46
CA ASN A 9 -4.42 24.04 -23.04
C ASN A 9 -5.58 24.39 -22.10
N LEU A 10 -6.52 25.24 -22.52
CA LEU A 10 -7.71 25.56 -21.73
C LEU A 10 -8.70 24.38 -21.69
N GLU A 11 -8.93 23.72 -22.83
CA GLU A 11 -9.82 22.53 -22.90
C GLU A 11 -9.28 21.36 -22.07
N ASN A 12 -7.96 21.11 -22.08
CA ASN A 12 -7.35 20.08 -21.23
C ASN A 12 -7.43 20.40 -19.73
N TYR A 13 -7.27 21.68 -19.37
CA TYR A 13 -7.40 22.13 -17.98
C TYR A 13 -8.82 21.95 -17.45
N GLU A 14 -9.83 22.30 -18.25
CA GLU A 14 -11.24 22.06 -17.90
C GLU A 14 -11.54 20.56 -17.77
N ILE A 15 -11.03 19.72 -18.68
CA ILE A 15 -11.18 18.26 -18.58
C ILE A 15 -10.56 17.71 -17.29
N ASP A 16 -9.40 18.22 -16.87
CA ASP A 16 -8.73 17.79 -15.63
C ASP A 16 -9.53 18.18 -14.38
N GLN A 17 -10.16 19.35 -14.38
CA GLN A 17 -11.10 19.74 -13.32
C GLN A 17 -12.31 18.81 -13.26
N VAL A 18 -12.91 18.48 -14.40
CA VAL A 18 -14.05 17.55 -14.46
C VAL A 18 -13.62 16.15 -13.99
N CYS A 19 -12.45 15.67 -14.40
CA CYS A 19 -11.88 14.40 -13.90
C CYS A 19 -11.74 14.43 -12.37
N SER A 20 -11.26 15.54 -11.80
CA SER A 20 -11.14 15.71 -10.35
C SER A 20 -12.50 15.61 -9.66
N MET A 21 -13.51 16.31 -10.17
CA MET A 21 -14.86 16.30 -9.60
C MET A 21 -15.51 14.91 -9.66
N LEU A 22 -15.34 14.18 -10.77
CA LEU A 22 -15.83 12.81 -10.89
C LEU A 22 -15.12 11.87 -9.90
N ASN A 23 -13.80 12.02 -9.77
CA ASN A 23 -13.02 11.26 -8.79
C ASN A 23 -13.45 11.57 -7.36
N ASP A 24 -13.78 12.82 -7.04
CA ASP A 24 -14.32 13.19 -5.73
C ASP A 24 -15.65 12.48 -5.44
N GLY A 25 -16.56 12.40 -6.42
CA GLY A 25 -17.78 11.60 -6.29
C GLY A 25 -17.50 10.10 -6.10
N LEU A 26 -16.50 9.57 -6.82
CA LEU A 26 -16.07 8.17 -6.70
C LEU A 26 -15.36 7.85 -5.37
N LYS A 27 -14.87 8.85 -4.62
CA LYS A 27 -14.37 8.62 -3.25
C LYS A 27 -15.50 8.18 -2.32
N SER A 28 -16.69 8.78 -2.47
CA SER A 28 -17.86 8.43 -1.66
C SER A 28 -18.54 7.15 -2.14
N ASP A 29 -18.60 6.92 -3.45
CA ASP A 29 -19.17 5.73 -4.06
C ASP A 29 -18.28 5.19 -5.20
N PRO A 30 -17.28 4.33 -4.87
CA PRO A 30 -16.34 3.80 -5.85
C PRO A 30 -16.96 2.92 -6.95
N LEU A 31 -18.22 2.53 -6.77
CA LEU A 31 -18.97 1.63 -7.65
C LEU A 31 -20.06 2.37 -8.43
N ASN A 32 -20.10 3.70 -8.38
CA ASN A 32 -21.07 4.49 -9.11
C ASN A 32 -20.91 4.34 -10.64
N VAL A 33 -21.80 3.57 -11.26
CA VAL A 33 -21.72 3.20 -12.68
C VAL A 33 -21.70 4.42 -13.60
N ASN A 34 -22.46 5.48 -13.27
CA ASN A 34 -22.56 6.66 -14.12
C ASN A 34 -21.29 7.51 -14.06
N LEU A 35 -20.74 7.72 -12.85
CA LEU A 35 -19.47 8.43 -12.68
C LEU A 35 -18.32 7.66 -13.32
N LEU A 36 -18.27 6.33 -13.15
CA LEU A 36 -17.28 5.47 -13.80
C LEU A 36 -17.38 5.57 -15.33
N TYR A 37 -18.59 5.56 -15.89
CA TYR A 37 -18.79 5.65 -17.34
C TYR A 37 -18.37 7.02 -17.89
N ALA A 38 -18.73 8.11 -17.19
CA ALA A 38 -18.28 9.45 -17.54
C ALA A 38 -16.75 9.57 -17.50
N LEU A 39 -16.12 9.04 -16.44
CA LEU A 39 -14.67 9.04 -16.31
C LEU A 39 -13.99 8.21 -17.42
N ALA A 40 -14.57 7.05 -17.79
CA ALA A 40 -14.08 6.23 -18.89
C ALA A 40 -14.07 7.03 -20.21
N GLY A 41 -15.15 7.76 -20.50
CA GLY A 41 -15.25 8.65 -21.66
C GLY A 41 -14.19 9.75 -21.67
N LEU A 42 -13.92 10.38 -20.52
CA LEU A 42 -12.84 11.38 -20.40
C LEU A 42 -11.46 10.74 -20.63
N CYS A 43 -11.23 9.53 -20.15
CA CYS A 43 -10.01 8.78 -20.46
C CYS A 43 -9.87 8.54 -21.97
N GLU A 44 -10.95 8.21 -22.70
CA GLU A 44 -10.91 8.09 -24.16
C GLU A 44 -10.46 9.41 -24.82
N ILE A 45 -11.04 10.55 -24.40
CA ILE A 45 -10.72 11.88 -24.93
C ILE A 45 -9.25 12.25 -24.69
N LYS A 46 -8.69 11.84 -23.53
CA LYS A 46 -7.29 12.06 -23.19
C LYS A 46 -6.33 11.00 -23.75
N ASN A 47 -6.79 10.10 -24.63
CA ASN A 47 -6.02 8.97 -25.17
C ASN A 47 -5.44 8.02 -24.09
N ARG A 48 -6.08 7.96 -22.91
CA ARG A 48 -5.75 7.04 -21.80
C ARG A 48 -6.53 5.74 -21.95
N TYR A 49 -6.20 4.98 -23.00
CA TYR A 49 -6.99 3.84 -23.42
C TYR A 49 -6.98 2.67 -22.42
N ILE A 50 -5.88 2.44 -21.71
CA ILE A 50 -5.77 1.42 -20.66
C ILE A 50 -6.72 1.77 -19.51
N ASN A 51 -6.67 3.00 -19.00
CA ASN A 51 -7.57 3.43 -17.93
C ASN A 51 -9.05 3.36 -18.36
N ALA A 52 -9.39 3.79 -19.59
CA ALA A 52 -10.74 3.64 -20.13
C ALA A 52 -11.19 2.17 -20.19
N TYR A 53 -10.33 1.27 -20.70
CA TYR A 53 -10.58 -0.17 -20.76
C TYR A 53 -10.84 -0.77 -19.38
N ILE A 54 -10.01 -0.43 -18.38
CA ILE A 54 -10.17 -0.88 -16.99
C ILE A 54 -11.52 -0.42 -16.43
N LEU A 55 -11.90 0.84 -16.64
CA LEU A 55 -13.17 1.37 -16.17
C LEU A 55 -14.37 0.68 -16.84
N TYR A 56 -14.32 0.42 -18.15
CA TYR A 56 -15.35 -0.35 -18.84
C TYR A 56 -15.44 -1.79 -18.33
N LYS A 57 -14.30 -2.47 -18.09
CA LYS A 57 -14.29 -3.79 -17.46
C LYS A 57 -14.95 -3.75 -16.09
N LYS A 58 -14.62 -2.76 -15.26
CA LYS A 58 -15.23 -2.55 -13.94
C LYS A 58 -16.75 -2.41 -14.07
N ILE A 59 -17.23 -1.52 -14.93
CA ILE A 59 -18.65 -1.28 -15.21
C ILE A 59 -19.36 -2.56 -15.65
N SER A 60 -18.74 -3.34 -16.54
CA SER A 60 -19.34 -4.57 -17.08
C SER A 60 -19.55 -5.66 -16.02
N LYS A 61 -18.77 -5.63 -14.94
CA LYS A 61 -18.87 -6.56 -13.80
C LYS A 61 -19.94 -6.13 -12.80
N ILE A 62 -20.19 -4.82 -12.65
CA ILE A 62 -21.10 -4.28 -11.64
C ILE A 62 -22.44 -3.78 -12.19
N SER A 63 -22.64 -3.77 -13.51
CA SER A 63 -23.89 -3.33 -14.13
C SER A 63 -24.36 -4.30 -15.22
N SER A 64 -25.62 -4.74 -15.10
CA SER A 64 -26.34 -5.52 -16.13
C SER A 64 -27.28 -4.65 -17.01
N GLY A 65 -27.42 -3.36 -16.67
CA GLY A 65 -28.26 -2.40 -17.37
C GLY A 65 -27.70 -1.92 -18.71
N ILE A 66 -28.27 -0.85 -19.27
CA ILE A 66 -27.87 -0.31 -20.58
C ILE A 66 -26.40 0.12 -20.61
N VAL A 67 -25.92 0.76 -19.55
CA VAL A 67 -24.51 1.19 -19.41
C VAL A 67 -23.58 -0.01 -19.39
N GLY A 68 -23.95 -1.08 -18.67
CA GLY A 68 -23.21 -2.35 -18.67
C GLY A 68 -23.13 -3.02 -20.04
N LYS A 69 -24.22 -3.00 -20.82
CA LYS A 69 -24.23 -3.50 -22.21
C LYS A 69 -23.32 -2.67 -23.12
N ILE A 70 -23.35 -1.35 -23.00
CA ILE A 70 -22.46 -0.44 -23.74
C ILE A 70 -20.99 -0.70 -23.37
N ALA A 71 -20.69 -0.85 -22.08
CA ALA A 71 -19.33 -1.16 -21.62
C ALA A 71 -18.79 -2.46 -22.25
N LYS A 72 -19.62 -3.51 -22.39
CA LYS A 72 -19.23 -4.75 -23.08
C LYS A 72 -18.89 -4.53 -24.56
N ILE A 73 -19.63 -3.67 -25.25
CA ILE A 73 -19.31 -3.31 -26.65
C ILE A 73 -17.97 -2.58 -26.71
N LYS A 74 -17.77 -1.58 -25.84
CA LYS A 74 -16.51 -0.83 -25.72
C LYS A 74 -15.30 -1.73 -25.43
N ILE A 75 -15.44 -2.70 -24.51
CA ILE A 75 -14.41 -3.71 -24.22
C ILE A 75 -13.99 -4.44 -25.51
N ASN A 76 -14.94 -4.96 -26.29
CA ASN A 76 -14.66 -5.69 -27.53
C ASN A 76 -13.99 -4.82 -28.61
N GLU A 77 -14.26 -3.50 -28.62
CA GLU A 77 -13.57 -2.56 -29.51
C GLU A 77 -12.12 -2.34 -29.06
N TYR A 78 -11.92 -2.14 -27.75
CA TYR A 78 -10.62 -1.87 -27.15
C TYR A 78 -9.67 -3.05 -27.22
N GLU A 79 -10.17 -4.28 -27.12
CA GLU A 79 -9.36 -5.50 -27.24
C GLU A 79 -8.67 -5.65 -28.61
N LYS A 80 -9.08 -4.88 -29.62
CA LYS A 80 -8.43 -4.83 -30.93
C LYS A 80 -7.26 -3.85 -30.99
N LEU A 81 -7.06 -3.03 -29.96
CA LEU A 81 -5.99 -2.04 -29.90
C LEU A 81 -4.69 -2.68 -29.40
N ASN A 82 -3.57 -2.45 -30.09
CA ASN A 82 -2.24 -2.96 -29.70
C ASN A 82 -1.84 -2.54 -28.27
N VAL A 83 -2.22 -1.33 -27.83
CA VAL A 83 -1.96 -0.87 -26.46
C VAL A 83 -2.64 -1.76 -25.40
N ILE A 84 -3.85 -2.24 -25.70
CA ILE A 84 -4.64 -3.11 -24.82
C ILE A 84 -4.12 -4.55 -24.90
N GLU A 85 -3.73 -5.02 -26.08
CA GLU A 85 -3.05 -6.31 -26.24
C GLU A 85 -1.78 -6.39 -25.36
N LYS A 86 -0.92 -5.36 -25.43
CA LYS A 86 0.28 -5.27 -24.58
C LYS A 86 -0.06 -5.23 -23.10
N TYR A 87 -1.05 -4.43 -22.70
CA TYR A 87 -1.53 -4.37 -21.31
C TYR A 87 -2.02 -5.74 -20.82
N ASN A 88 -2.81 -6.46 -21.63
CA ASN A 88 -3.34 -7.77 -21.28
C ASN A 88 -2.23 -8.82 -21.15
N ARG A 89 -1.15 -8.73 -21.94
CA ARG A 89 0.01 -9.64 -21.89
C ARG A 89 0.87 -9.48 -20.64
N ARG A 90 1.04 -8.25 -20.14
CA ARG A 90 1.91 -7.96 -18.99
C ARG A 90 1.36 -8.60 -17.70
N LYS A 91 2.23 -9.03 -16.79
CA LYS A 91 1.85 -9.43 -15.43
C LYS A 91 1.56 -8.18 -14.59
N LYS A 92 0.53 -8.20 -13.75
CA LYS A 92 0.07 -7.03 -13.00
C LYS A 92 0.62 -7.08 -11.58
N VAL A 93 1.32 -6.03 -11.18
CA VAL A 93 1.85 -5.88 -9.82
C VAL A 93 1.16 -4.74 -9.10
N LEU A 94 0.52 -5.04 -7.98
CA LEU A 94 -0.05 -4.04 -7.09
C LEU A 94 1.05 -3.51 -6.18
N ILE A 95 1.46 -2.27 -6.38
CA ILE A 95 2.51 -1.59 -5.64
C ILE A 95 1.89 -0.73 -4.55
N ILE A 96 2.11 -1.09 -3.29
CA ILE A 96 1.72 -0.30 -2.13
C ILE A 96 2.90 0.61 -1.76
N SER A 97 2.72 1.92 -1.95
CA SER A 97 3.74 2.91 -1.63
C SER A 97 3.09 4.22 -1.21
N TYR A 98 3.06 4.49 0.10
CA TYR A 98 2.58 5.78 0.62
C TYR A 98 3.36 6.94 0.00
N ILE A 99 4.69 6.81 -0.09
CA ILE A 99 5.59 7.82 -0.62
C ILE A 99 5.78 7.64 -2.13
N PHE A 100 4.89 8.26 -2.92
CA PHE A 100 4.91 8.25 -4.39
C PHE A 100 4.58 9.65 -4.95
N PRO A 101 4.96 10.00 -6.20
CA PRO A 101 4.64 11.32 -6.74
C PRO A 101 3.14 11.67 -6.66
N PRO A 102 2.78 12.95 -6.43
CA PRO A 102 3.65 14.13 -6.48
C PRO A 102 4.40 14.42 -5.17
N LEU A 103 4.41 13.50 -4.20
CA LEU A 103 5.34 13.65 -3.08
C LEU A 103 6.77 13.62 -3.62
N GLY A 104 7.64 14.41 -3.00
CA GLY A 104 9.06 14.54 -3.29
C GLY A 104 9.94 13.95 -2.18
N GLY A 105 11.24 14.15 -2.31
CA GLY A 105 12.25 13.66 -1.36
C GLY A 105 12.85 12.31 -1.76
N SER A 106 13.87 11.88 -1.01
CA SER A 106 14.65 10.67 -1.31
C SER A 106 13.83 9.38 -1.22
N GLY A 107 12.76 9.38 -0.41
CA GLY A 107 11.82 8.28 -0.28
C GLY A 107 11.17 7.87 -1.60
N VAL A 108 10.84 8.83 -2.46
CA VAL A 108 10.01 8.61 -3.66
C VAL A 108 10.76 7.91 -4.78
N GLN A 109 12.07 8.14 -4.82
CA GLN A 109 12.93 7.94 -5.98
C GLN A 109 13.02 6.46 -6.41
N ARG A 110 13.20 5.54 -5.47
CA ARG A 110 13.35 4.11 -5.77
C ARG A 110 12.09 3.55 -6.44
N THR A 111 10.95 3.70 -5.79
CA THR A 111 9.66 3.17 -6.28
C THR A 111 9.25 3.81 -7.60
N LEU A 112 9.42 5.13 -7.73
CA LEU A 112 9.12 5.84 -8.98
C LEU A 112 9.86 5.23 -10.17
N LYS A 113 11.17 4.98 -10.04
CA LYS A 113 11.94 4.45 -11.17
C LYS A 113 11.70 2.95 -11.41
N PHE A 114 11.33 2.18 -10.40
CA PHE A 114 10.77 0.85 -10.65
C PHE A 114 9.51 0.95 -11.51
N VAL A 115 8.55 1.81 -11.13
CA VAL A 115 7.34 2.04 -11.93
C VAL A 115 7.65 2.53 -13.36
N LYS A 116 8.66 3.41 -13.50
CA LYS A 116 9.15 3.91 -14.80
C LYS A 116 9.57 2.78 -15.75
N TYR A 117 10.25 1.75 -15.24
CA TYR A 117 10.87 0.70 -16.06
C TYR A 117 10.16 -0.66 -16.06
N LEU A 118 9.21 -0.92 -15.16
CA LEU A 118 8.56 -2.25 -15.07
C LEU A 118 7.92 -2.72 -16.39
N ARG A 119 7.37 -1.80 -17.19
CA ARG A 119 6.76 -2.11 -18.48
C ARG A 119 7.76 -2.59 -19.54
N ASP A 120 9.05 -2.32 -19.37
CA ASP A 120 10.12 -2.84 -20.23
C ASP A 120 10.37 -4.34 -20.00
N PHE A 121 9.95 -4.86 -18.84
CA PHE A 121 10.16 -6.23 -18.39
C PHE A 121 8.85 -7.02 -18.30
N ASP A 122 7.86 -6.66 -19.13
CA ASP A 122 6.54 -7.31 -19.20
C ASP A 122 5.72 -7.26 -17.88
N TYR A 123 5.92 -6.25 -17.03
CA TYR A 123 5.08 -5.96 -15.87
C TYR A 123 4.27 -4.67 -16.03
N GLU A 124 3.03 -4.70 -15.56
CA GLU A 124 2.12 -3.57 -15.52
C GLU A 124 1.93 -3.13 -14.06
N PRO A 125 2.52 -1.99 -13.65
CA PRO A 125 2.38 -1.49 -12.29
C PRO A 125 0.99 -0.86 -12.07
N ILE A 126 0.40 -1.16 -10.92
CA ILE A 126 -0.79 -0.48 -10.38
C ILE A 126 -0.40 0.05 -9.01
N VAL A 127 -0.31 1.37 -8.85
CA VAL A 127 0.24 1.98 -7.62
C VAL A 127 -0.89 2.42 -6.71
N VAL A 128 -0.85 1.99 -5.45
CA VAL A 128 -1.69 2.49 -4.37
C VAL A 128 -0.85 3.44 -3.51
N THR A 129 -1.29 4.68 -3.42
CA THR A 129 -0.55 5.73 -2.71
C THR A 129 -1.50 6.72 -2.03
N VAL A 130 -0.94 7.60 -1.21
CA VAL A 130 -1.71 8.64 -0.54
C VAL A 130 -2.16 9.71 -1.53
N LEU A 131 -3.34 10.27 -1.30
CA LEU A 131 -3.85 11.39 -2.07
C LEU A 131 -3.04 12.66 -1.85
N CYS A 132 -2.77 12.98 -0.58
CA CYS A 132 -1.98 14.13 -0.14
C CYS A 132 -1.35 13.82 1.22
N SER A 133 -0.23 14.45 1.53
CA SER A 133 0.44 14.34 2.83
C SER A 133 0.90 15.74 3.25
N GLU A 134 0.63 16.12 4.49
CA GLU A 134 1.04 17.42 5.04
C GLU A 134 2.54 17.48 5.41
N PHE A 135 3.16 16.32 5.67
CA PHE A 135 4.51 16.23 6.22
C PHE A 135 5.61 16.07 5.17
N MET A 136 5.24 15.78 3.92
CA MET A 136 6.18 15.46 2.84
C MET A 136 6.24 16.60 1.84
N PRO A 137 7.43 16.94 1.31
CA PRO A 137 7.54 17.95 0.26
C PRO A 137 6.76 17.50 -0.97
N ARG A 138 6.20 18.46 -1.71
CA ARG A 138 5.56 18.22 -3.01
C ARG A 138 6.51 18.59 -4.14
N ASP A 139 6.61 17.71 -5.14
CA ASP A 139 7.38 17.90 -6.36
C ASP A 139 6.59 17.34 -7.56
N ASP A 140 5.85 18.23 -8.22
CA ASP A 140 5.03 17.86 -9.39
C ASP A 140 5.88 17.48 -10.61
N SER A 141 7.18 17.81 -10.64
CA SER A 141 8.05 17.43 -11.76
C SER A 141 8.25 15.92 -11.86
N LEU A 142 8.13 15.20 -10.74
CA LEU A 142 8.23 13.74 -10.69
C LEU A 142 7.03 13.03 -11.36
N LEU A 143 5.92 13.73 -11.60
CA LEU A 143 4.78 13.17 -12.34
C LEU A 143 5.14 12.88 -13.80
N TYR A 144 6.06 13.64 -14.40
CA TYR A 144 6.50 13.43 -15.79
C TYR A 144 7.36 12.17 -15.96
N GLU A 145 7.82 11.58 -14.86
CA GLU A 145 8.58 10.33 -14.88
C GLU A 145 7.70 9.08 -14.85
N ILE A 146 6.42 9.23 -14.52
CA ILE A 146 5.46 8.12 -14.52
C ILE A 146 5.09 7.83 -15.98
N PRO A 147 5.22 6.58 -16.46
CA PRO A 147 4.79 6.22 -17.80
C PRO A 147 3.32 6.57 -18.01
N GLU A 148 2.98 7.07 -19.20
CA GLU A 148 1.61 7.46 -19.52
C GLU A 148 0.63 6.30 -19.29
N ASP A 149 -0.58 6.62 -18.85
CA ASP A 149 -1.68 5.66 -18.73
C ASP A 149 -1.40 4.51 -17.73
N VAL A 150 -0.47 4.69 -16.77
CA VAL A 150 -0.33 3.84 -15.58
C VAL A 150 -1.46 4.14 -14.59
N GLN A 151 -2.02 3.10 -13.98
CA GLN A 151 -3.07 3.25 -12.97
C GLN A 151 -2.48 3.66 -11.61
N ILE A 152 -2.86 4.84 -11.12
CA ILE A 152 -2.50 5.35 -9.79
C ILE A 152 -3.78 5.49 -8.96
N VAL A 153 -3.92 4.64 -7.94
CA VAL A 153 -5.01 4.66 -6.97
C VAL A 153 -4.60 5.52 -5.79
N ARG A 154 -5.23 6.69 -5.66
CA ARG A 154 -4.98 7.63 -4.56
C ARG A 154 -6.07 7.50 -3.50
N ILE A 155 -5.67 7.13 -2.30
CA ILE A 155 -6.57 6.99 -1.14
C ILE A 155 -6.21 8.09 -0.13
N GLU A 156 -7.25 8.76 0.38
CA GLU A 156 -7.11 9.84 1.34
C GLU A 156 -6.55 9.34 2.67
N ASP A 157 -5.66 10.13 3.25
CA ASP A 157 -5.24 9.98 4.64
C ASP A 157 -6.12 10.92 5.46
N THR A 158 -7.04 10.37 6.25
CA THR A 158 -8.01 11.17 6.99
C THR A 158 -7.29 11.95 8.09
N VAL A 159 -7.24 13.28 7.94
CA VAL A 159 -6.62 14.18 8.93
C VAL A 159 -7.45 14.17 10.21
N GLY A 160 -6.86 13.67 11.30
CA GLY A 160 -7.52 13.43 12.58
C GLY A 160 -8.00 11.98 12.72
N CYS A 161 -7.68 11.33 13.84
CA CYS A 161 -8.07 9.95 14.08
C CYS A 161 -9.58 9.85 14.36
N SER A 162 -10.41 9.71 13.32
CA SER A 162 -11.81 9.29 13.49
C SER A 162 -11.92 7.82 13.94
N ARG A 163 -10.79 7.10 13.96
CA ARG A 163 -10.68 5.71 14.38
C ARG A 163 -10.63 5.62 15.89
N TYR A 164 -11.29 4.61 16.43
CA TYR A 164 -11.29 4.33 17.85
C TYR A 164 -10.06 3.48 18.20
N TYR A 165 -9.61 3.52 19.46
CA TYR A 165 -8.43 2.74 19.88
C TYR A 165 -8.57 1.24 19.52
N LYS A 166 -9.80 0.72 19.52
CA LYS A 166 -10.09 -0.68 19.20
C LYS A 166 -9.74 -1.04 17.75
N ASP A 167 -9.88 -0.11 16.81
CA ASP A 167 -9.48 -0.33 15.42
C ASP A 167 -7.97 -0.64 15.33
N PHE A 168 -7.14 0.03 16.15
CA PHE A 168 -5.69 -0.24 16.23
C PHE A 168 -5.39 -1.56 16.93
N VAL A 169 -6.06 -1.85 18.05
CA VAL A 169 -5.95 -3.15 18.75
C VAL A 169 -6.25 -4.30 17.79
N ASP A 170 -7.25 -4.11 16.93
CA ASP A 170 -7.70 -5.11 15.97
C ASP A 170 -6.74 -5.24 14.78
N LEU A 171 -6.31 -4.12 14.21
CA LEU A 171 -5.32 -4.06 13.14
C LEU A 171 -3.99 -4.71 13.55
N TYR A 172 -3.45 -4.39 14.72
CA TYR A 172 -2.19 -4.98 15.16
C TYR A 172 -2.36 -6.38 15.72
N GLY A 173 -3.49 -6.66 16.39
CA GLY A 173 -3.79 -7.98 16.92
C GLY A 173 -3.77 -9.08 15.85
N GLY A 174 -4.28 -8.79 14.64
CA GLY A 174 -4.24 -9.72 13.52
C GLY A 174 -2.83 -10.06 13.03
N ILE A 175 -1.85 -9.17 13.22
CA ILE A 175 -0.45 -9.38 12.79
C ILE A 175 0.40 -9.96 13.92
N VAL A 176 0.27 -9.41 15.13
CA VAL A 176 1.10 -9.74 16.31
C VAL A 176 0.86 -11.18 16.78
N LYS A 177 -0.40 -11.64 16.74
CA LYS A 177 -0.81 -12.99 17.13
C LYS A 177 -0.25 -13.43 18.51
N ASP A 178 -0.25 -12.51 19.47
CA ASP A 178 0.20 -12.70 20.86
C ASP A 178 -0.81 -12.05 21.80
N ASN A 179 -1.71 -12.84 22.38
CA ASN A 179 -2.83 -12.33 23.17
C ASN A 179 -2.34 -11.54 24.39
N TYR A 180 -1.30 -12.01 25.07
CA TYR A 180 -0.78 -11.32 26.26
C TYR A 180 -0.26 -9.92 25.89
N LEU A 181 0.50 -9.81 24.80
CA LEU A 181 1.05 -8.53 24.37
C LEU A 181 -0.04 -7.56 23.90
N ILE A 182 -1.07 -8.07 23.22
CA ILE A 182 -2.23 -7.29 22.76
C ILE A 182 -3.10 -6.84 23.94
N ASP A 183 -3.32 -7.69 24.94
CA ASP A 183 -4.07 -7.31 26.15
C ASP A 183 -3.35 -6.18 26.90
N GLN A 184 -2.02 -6.27 27.04
CA GLN A 184 -1.20 -5.19 27.64
C GLN A 184 -1.29 -3.89 26.83
N TYR A 185 -1.33 -3.99 25.51
CA TYR A 185 -1.47 -2.85 24.60
C TYR A 185 -2.83 -2.18 24.71
N GLU A 186 -3.90 -2.98 24.67
CA GLU A 186 -5.27 -2.50 24.85
C GLU A 186 -5.45 -1.81 26.21
N ILE A 187 -4.94 -2.41 27.30
CA ILE A 187 -4.99 -1.80 28.63
C ILE A 187 -4.30 -0.42 28.64
N LYS A 188 -3.10 -0.29 28.04
CA LYS A 188 -2.42 1.03 28.00
C LYS A 188 -3.14 2.05 27.12
N LEU A 189 -3.76 1.64 26.03
CA LEU A 189 -4.58 2.54 25.22
C LEU A 189 -5.79 3.04 26.02
N LEU A 190 -6.45 2.15 26.78
CA LEU A 190 -7.56 2.49 27.67
C LEU A 190 -7.14 3.46 28.78
N GLU A 191 -5.96 3.27 29.37
CA GLU A 191 -5.39 4.18 30.38
C GLU A 191 -5.14 5.59 29.84
N LEU A 192 -4.79 5.71 28.56
CA LEU A 192 -4.54 7.00 27.90
C LEU A 192 -5.82 7.77 27.53
N GLN A 193 -6.99 7.12 27.55
CA GLN A 193 -8.29 7.71 27.21
C GLN A 193 -8.21 8.50 25.89
N ASP A 194 -8.53 9.80 25.90
CA ASP A 194 -8.52 10.68 24.73
C ASP A 194 -7.12 10.93 24.13
N ASN A 195 -6.04 10.48 24.78
CA ASN A 195 -4.66 10.62 24.30
C ASN A 195 -4.06 9.32 23.76
N PHE A 196 -4.89 8.33 23.43
CA PHE A 196 -4.44 7.00 22.99
C PHE A 196 -3.54 7.07 21.73
N GLU A 197 -3.67 8.11 20.89
CA GLU A 197 -2.84 8.35 19.69
C GLU A 197 -1.32 8.31 19.97
N LYS A 198 -0.88 8.65 21.19
CA LYS A 198 0.53 8.57 21.61
C LYS A 198 1.11 7.15 21.56
N LEU A 199 0.24 6.13 21.62
CA LEU A 199 0.59 4.72 21.60
C LEU A 199 -0.14 3.95 20.47
N ALA A 200 -1.12 4.57 19.80
CA ALA A 200 -1.87 3.98 18.69
C ALA A 200 -0.99 3.65 17.47
N PHE A 201 0.08 4.39 17.25
CA PHE A 201 0.94 4.21 16.09
C PHE A 201 2.09 3.24 16.38
N VAL A 202 1.78 1.94 16.39
CA VAL A 202 2.81 0.88 16.54
C VAL A 202 3.77 0.88 15.37
N THR A 203 3.28 1.05 14.14
CA THR A 203 4.14 1.20 12.95
C THR A 203 4.69 2.61 12.83
N ASP A 204 3.80 3.52 12.42
CA ASP A 204 4.04 4.92 12.12
C ASP A 204 2.68 5.62 12.02
N THR A 205 2.69 6.94 11.84
CA THR A 205 1.48 7.77 11.77
C THR A 205 0.58 7.42 10.57
N ASN A 206 1.08 6.68 9.58
CA ASN A 206 0.35 6.35 8.37
C ASN A 206 -0.49 5.06 8.54
N ALA A 207 -0.61 4.54 9.77
CA ALA A 207 -1.48 3.41 10.09
C ALA A 207 -2.98 3.73 9.82
N VAL A 208 -3.38 5.00 9.94
CA VAL A 208 -4.74 5.44 9.58
C VAL A 208 -4.97 5.25 8.09
N TRP A 209 -4.06 5.76 7.25
CA TRP A 209 -4.09 5.50 5.82
C TRP A 209 -4.11 4.00 5.48
N ALA A 210 -3.33 3.17 6.19
CA ALA A 210 -3.37 1.72 5.98
C ALA A 210 -4.76 1.12 6.20
N MET A 211 -5.48 1.56 7.23
CA MET A 211 -6.87 1.16 7.46
C MET A 211 -7.79 1.64 6.32
N GLU A 212 -7.64 2.89 5.87
CA GLU A 212 -8.42 3.41 4.73
C GLU A 212 -8.17 2.63 3.44
N VAL A 213 -6.92 2.24 3.17
CA VAL A 213 -6.59 1.37 2.03
C VAL A 213 -7.28 0.03 2.18
N LEU A 214 -7.16 -0.62 3.34
CA LEU A 214 -7.75 -1.94 3.57
C LEU A 214 -9.28 -1.93 3.51
N ASP A 215 -9.92 -0.79 3.76
CA ASP A 215 -11.38 -0.64 3.71
C ASP A 215 -11.88 -0.45 2.27
N LYS A 216 -11.13 0.27 1.43
CA LYS A 216 -11.60 0.75 0.13
C LYS A 216 -11.02 -0.02 -1.06
N ILE A 217 -9.83 -0.61 -0.92
CA ILE A 217 -9.06 -1.09 -2.08
C ILE A 217 -9.75 -2.19 -2.88
N GLY A 218 -10.51 -3.08 -2.23
CA GLY A 218 -11.26 -4.15 -2.92
C GLY A 218 -12.38 -3.64 -3.83
N ASP A 219 -12.92 -2.44 -3.54
CA ASP A 219 -13.93 -1.82 -4.41
C ASP A 219 -13.29 -1.02 -5.55
N ILE A 220 -11.99 -0.70 -5.46
CA ILE A 220 -11.26 0.11 -6.45
C ILE A 220 -10.46 -0.76 -7.41
N VAL A 221 -9.74 -1.75 -6.89
CA VAL A 221 -8.84 -2.63 -7.65
C VAL A 221 -9.45 -4.02 -7.78
N ASP A 222 -9.34 -4.57 -8.99
CA ASP A 222 -9.80 -5.90 -9.30
C ASP A 222 -8.69 -6.95 -9.07
N PHE A 223 -8.70 -7.58 -7.89
CA PHE A 223 -7.67 -8.54 -7.49
C PHE A 223 -7.63 -9.82 -8.33
N ASP A 224 -8.68 -10.16 -9.09
CA ASP A 224 -8.65 -11.29 -10.03
C ASP A 224 -7.54 -11.11 -11.08
N GLY A 225 -7.28 -9.85 -11.46
CA GLY A 225 -6.28 -9.49 -12.46
C GLY A 225 -4.90 -9.18 -11.89
N ILE A 226 -4.70 -9.28 -10.57
CA ILE A 226 -3.40 -9.01 -9.91
C ILE A 226 -2.62 -10.30 -9.77
N ASP A 227 -1.36 -10.29 -10.23
CA ASP A 227 -0.47 -11.45 -10.14
C ASP A 227 0.40 -11.43 -8.88
N LEU A 228 0.73 -10.24 -8.39
CA LEU A 228 1.67 -10.05 -7.28
C LEU A 228 1.36 -8.75 -6.51
N ILE A 229 1.59 -8.79 -5.20
CA ILE A 229 1.61 -7.61 -4.34
C ILE A 229 3.06 -7.26 -4.00
N TYR A 230 3.41 -5.99 -4.09
CA TYR A 230 4.69 -5.44 -3.69
C TYR A 230 4.45 -4.26 -2.75
N SER A 231 5.02 -4.28 -1.54
CA SER A 231 4.98 -3.13 -0.62
C SER A 231 6.38 -2.67 -0.25
N THR A 232 6.58 -1.37 -0.03
CA THR A 232 7.92 -0.77 0.17
C THR A 232 7.90 0.27 1.29
N SER A 233 8.75 0.10 2.31
CA SER A 233 8.85 1.00 3.48
C SER A 233 9.94 2.07 3.31
N GLY A 234 10.11 3.10 4.14
CA GLY A 234 9.17 3.67 5.11
C GLY A 234 8.11 4.52 4.41
N PRO A 235 6.84 4.44 4.84
CA PRO A 235 6.36 3.89 6.11
C PRO A 235 6.24 2.35 6.17
N TYR A 236 6.28 1.79 7.39
CA TYR A 236 6.07 0.34 7.61
C TYR A 236 4.59 -0.04 7.55
N SER A 237 3.69 0.94 7.67
CA SER A 237 2.26 0.77 7.38
C SER A 237 1.99 0.23 5.97
N ASP A 238 2.89 0.45 4.99
CA ASP A 238 2.80 -0.17 3.65
C ASP A 238 2.87 -1.71 3.72
N HIS A 239 3.65 -2.25 4.66
CA HIS A 239 3.76 -3.69 4.88
C HIS A 239 2.56 -4.26 5.66
N VAL A 240 1.91 -3.47 6.52
CA VAL A 240 0.64 -3.85 7.15
C VAL A 240 -0.43 -4.09 6.08
N ILE A 241 -0.54 -3.20 5.10
CA ILE A 241 -1.43 -3.38 3.95
C ILE A 241 -1.05 -4.66 3.19
N GLY A 242 0.22 -4.82 2.83
CA GLY A 242 0.71 -6.01 2.12
C GLY A 242 0.36 -7.33 2.82
N TYR A 243 0.51 -7.39 4.15
CA TYR A 243 0.16 -8.54 4.98
C TYR A 243 -1.31 -8.91 4.83
N TYR A 244 -2.21 -7.94 5.03
CA TYR A 244 -3.65 -8.19 4.98
C TYR A 244 -4.15 -8.43 3.56
N LEU A 245 -3.56 -7.83 2.54
CA LEU A 245 -3.94 -8.11 1.16
C LEU A 245 -3.51 -9.51 0.73
N LYS A 246 -2.33 -9.98 1.16
CA LYS A 246 -1.94 -11.39 0.98
C LYS A 246 -2.93 -12.32 1.66
N GLU A 247 -3.29 -12.05 2.91
CA GLU A 247 -4.22 -12.89 3.67
C GLU A 247 -5.62 -12.94 3.01
N ARG A 248 -6.13 -11.79 2.55
CA ARG A 248 -7.49 -11.69 1.99
C ARG A 248 -7.62 -12.24 0.56
N TYR A 249 -6.62 -12.00 -0.28
CA TYR A 249 -6.69 -12.28 -1.72
C TYR A 249 -5.77 -13.42 -2.16
N GLU A 250 -5.04 -14.02 -1.23
CA GLU A 250 -4.12 -15.16 -1.44
C GLU A 250 -3.10 -14.89 -2.57
N LYS A 251 -2.75 -13.62 -2.75
CA LYS A 251 -1.74 -13.22 -3.74
C LYS A 251 -0.35 -13.37 -3.16
N PRO A 252 0.63 -13.81 -3.97
CA PRO A 252 2.02 -13.72 -3.56
C PRO A 252 2.38 -12.27 -3.21
N TRP A 253 3.26 -12.11 -2.23
CA TRP A 253 3.62 -10.82 -1.67
C TRP A 253 5.12 -10.70 -1.44
N ILE A 254 5.67 -9.58 -1.91
CA ILE A 254 7.04 -9.15 -1.63
C ILE A 254 7.03 -7.90 -0.76
N SER A 255 7.79 -7.94 0.34
CA SER A 255 7.99 -6.79 1.24
C SER A 255 9.40 -6.22 1.08
N ASP A 256 9.53 -5.01 0.53
CA ASP A 256 10.78 -4.25 0.37
C ASP A 256 11.06 -3.37 1.59
N PHE A 257 11.87 -3.89 2.51
CA PHE A 257 12.37 -3.19 3.68
C PHE A 257 13.55 -2.31 3.28
N ARG A 258 13.28 -1.02 3.05
CA ARG A 258 14.33 -0.08 2.63
C ARG A 258 15.27 0.24 3.76
N ASP A 259 14.73 0.57 4.92
CA ASP A 259 15.47 0.64 6.16
C ASP A 259 14.96 -0.47 7.10
N GLU A 260 15.82 -0.95 7.99
CA GLU A 260 15.40 -1.90 9.02
C GLU A 260 14.40 -1.24 9.98
N TRP A 261 13.37 -1.97 10.45
CA TRP A 261 12.31 -1.38 11.27
C TRP A 261 12.73 -1.21 12.72
N THR A 262 12.93 -2.30 13.49
CA THR A 262 13.33 -2.15 14.90
C THR A 262 14.83 -2.01 15.10
N ASN A 263 15.64 -2.31 14.07
CA ASN A 263 17.09 -2.09 14.08
C ASN A 263 17.49 -0.83 13.28
N ASN A 264 16.61 0.17 13.26
CA ASN A 264 16.83 1.38 12.46
C ASN A 264 17.92 2.28 13.07
N PRO A 265 18.96 2.71 12.31
CA PRO A 265 20.02 3.57 12.84
C PRO A 265 19.56 5.01 13.13
N TYR A 266 18.44 5.47 12.55
CA TYR A 266 17.97 6.85 12.67
C TYR A 266 17.15 7.12 13.94
N PHE A 267 16.72 6.07 14.64
CA PHE A 267 15.92 6.19 15.85
C PHE A 267 16.60 5.47 17.02
N VAL A 268 16.34 5.94 18.24
CA VAL A 268 16.68 5.23 19.47
C VAL A 268 15.38 4.69 20.02
N LEU A 269 15.23 3.36 19.96
CA LEU A 269 14.05 2.67 20.48
C LEU A 269 14.36 2.14 21.88
N ASP A 270 13.45 2.34 22.82
CA ASP A 270 13.51 1.70 24.14
C ASP A 270 13.07 0.24 24.01
N ASP A 271 14.03 -0.68 24.09
CA ASP A 271 13.81 -2.11 23.91
C ASP A 271 12.93 -2.75 25.01
N GLN A 272 12.77 -2.08 26.15
CA GLN A 272 11.89 -2.51 27.23
C GLN A 272 10.45 -2.02 27.04
N SER A 273 10.25 -1.00 26.20
CA SER A 273 8.94 -0.42 25.97
C SER A 273 7.96 -1.43 25.36
N LEU A 274 6.68 -1.27 25.70
CA LEU A 274 5.62 -2.08 25.10
C LEU A 274 5.55 -1.87 23.58
N LEU A 275 5.75 -0.62 23.13
CA LEU A 275 5.72 -0.24 21.72
C LEU A 275 6.79 -0.99 20.92
N TYR A 276 8.03 -1.04 21.42
CA TYR A 276 9.10 -1.80 20.78
C TYR A 276 8.78 -3.31 20.71
N LYS A 277 8.29 -3.89 21.82
CA LYS A 277 7.90 -5.31 21.84
C LYS A 277 6.81 -5.62 20.80
N MET A 278 5.85 -4.70 20.65
CA MET A 278 4.80 -4.77 19.63
C MET A 278 5.38 -4.69 18.21
N GLN A 279 6.21 -3.67 17.94
CA GLN A 279 6.90 -3.48 16.66
C GLN A 279 7.74 -4.71 16.28
N ARG A 280 8.55 -5.20 17.21
CA ARG A 280 9.45 -6.34 17.00
C ARG A 280 8.68 -7.62 16.67
N LYS A 281 7.58 -7.86 17.38
CA LYS A 281 6.70 -9.01 17.12
C LYS A 281 6.02 -8.88 15.76
N MET A 282 5.52 -7.69 15.42
CA MET A 282 4.92 -7.41 14.11
C MET A 282 5.92 -7.60 12.97
N GLU A 283 7.11 -7.00 13.08
CA GLU A 283 8.18 -7.13 12.09
C GLU A 283 8.52 -8.61 11.86
N GLY A 284 8.73 -9.38 12.92
CA GLY A 284 9.02 -10.81 12.80
C GLY A 284 7.91 -11.61 12.13
N ASN A 285 6.64 -11.31 12.42
CA ASN A 285 5.51 -11.99 11.81
C ASN A 285 5.30 -11.59 10.34
N ILE A 286 5.53 -10.32 10.00
CA ILE A 286 5.51 -9.81 8.63
C ILE A 286 6.61 -10.49 7.79
N LEU A 287 7.86 -10.47 8.27
CA LEU A 287 9.00 -11.11 7.59
C LEU A 287 8.73 -12.60 7.36
N LYS A 288 8.19 -13.30 8.36
CA LYS A 288 7.87 -14.73 8.23
C LYS A 288 6.70 -15.01 7.29
N TYR A 289 5.77 -14.07 7.10
CA TYR A 289 4.59 -14.27 6.26
C TYR A 289 4.78 -13.84 4.80
N ALA A 290 5.60 -12.82 4.52
CA ALA A 290 5.94 -12.39 3.15
C ALA A 290 6.61 -13.52 2.36
N ASP A 291 6.32 -13.69 1.06
CA ASP A 291 6.93 -14.79 0.29
C ASP A 291 8.43 -14.55 0.06
N VAL A 292 8.77 -13.30 -0.27
CA VAL A 292 10.16 -12.82 -0.36
C VAL A 292 10.27 -11.44 0.30
N ILE A 293 11.39 -11.24 0.98
CA ILE A 293 11.79 -9.98 1.59
C ILE A 293 12.87 -9.36 0.71
N LEU A 294 12.76 -8.07 0.43
CA LEU A 294 13.84 -7.30 -0.17
C LEU A 294 14.47 -6.37 0.87
N THR A 295 15.78 -6.23 0.79
CA THR A 295 16.54 -5.21 1.52
C THR A 295 17.35 -4.36 0.54
N VAL A 296 17.80 -3.18 0.99
CA VAL A 296 18.69 -2.33 0.18
C VAL A 296 20.17 -2.64 0.36
N SER A 297 20.53 -3.51 1.31
CA SER A 297 21.93 -3.81 1.62
C SER A 297 22.14 -5.25 2.07
N GLU A 298 23.34 -5.77 1.80
CA GLU A 298 23.76 -7.13 2.20
C GLU A 298 23.83 -7.25 3.73
N MET A 299 24.31 -6.20 4.43
CA MET A 299 24.36 -6.20 5.90
C MET A 299 22.96 -6.21 6.53
N SER A 300 21.99 -5.44 6.00
CA SER A 300 20.62 -5.50 6.51
C SER A 300 19.96 -6.85 6.23
N MET A 301 20.32 -7.51 5.12
CA MET A 301 19.90 -8.89 4.87
C MET A 301 20.48 -9.85 5.93
N GLU A 302 21.76 -9.75 6.23
CA GLU A 302 22.43 -10.55 7.27
C GLU A 302 21.78 -10.33 8.64
N ASN A 303 21.57 -9.07 9.04
CA ASN A 303 20.88 -8.72 10.28
C ASN A 303 19.50 -9.41 10.36
N TYR A 304 18.69 -9.31 9.31
CA TYR A 304 17.37 -9.94 9.29
C TYR A 304 17.42 -11.47 9.36
N ILE A 305 18.40 -12.11 8.69
CA ILE A 305 18.60 -13.55 8.77
C ILE A 305 18.95 -13.96 10.20
N GLU A 306 19.92 -13.29 10.82
CA GLU A 306 20.42 -13.63 12.15
C GLU A 306 19.38 -13.35 13.23
N GLU A 307 18.77 -12.17 13.20
CA GLU A 307 17.89 -11.68 14.26
C GLU A 307 16.52 -12.35 14.28
N PHE A 308 16.00 -12.75 13.12
CA PHE A 308 14.66 -13.36 12.99
C PHE A 308 14.69 -14.82 12.54
N ASN A 309 15.88 -15.41 12.35
CA ASN A 309 16.09 -16.78 11.90
C ASN A 309 15.35 -17.07 10.58
N LEU A 310 15.58 -16.21 9.58
CA LEU A 310 14.92 -16.30 8.28
C LEU A 310 15.70 -17.21 7.32
N ASP A 311 14.98 -17.88 6.42
CA ASP A 311 15.60 -18.63 5.33
C ASP A 311 16.27 -17.66 4.34
N GLN A 312 17.57 -17.83 4.13
CA GLN A 312 18.38 -17.02 3.21
C GLN A 312 17.82 -17.02 1.78
N ASN A 313 17.08 -18.05 1.37
CA ASN A 313 16.46 -18.09 0.04
C ASN A 313 15.27 -17.14 -0.11
N ARG A 314 14.67 -16.72 1.02
CA ARG A 314 13.49 -15.85 1.08
C ARG A 314 13.84 -14.37 1.23
N ILE A 315 15.11 -14.02 1.36
CA ILE A 315 15.56 -12.63 1.44
C ILE A 315 16.55 -12.34 0.32
N LYS A 316 16.40 -11.19 -0.33
CA LYS A 316 17.26 -10.74 -1.44
C LYS A 316 17.61 -9.27 -1.25
N THR A 317 18.77 -8.88 -1.77
CA THR A 317 19.20 -7.49 -1.74
C THR A 317 19.05 -6.85 -3.12
N ILE A 318 18.35 -5.72 -3.17
CA ILE A 318 18.34 -4.81 -4.32
C ILE A 318 18.69 -3.42 -3.79
N THR A 319 19.93 -3.00 -4.02
CA THR A 319 20.46 -1.69 -3.62
C THR A 319 19.65 -0.53 -4.18
N ASN A 320 19.82 0.67 -3.60
CA ASN A 320 19.47 1.90 -4.32
C ASN A 320 20.32 2.05 -5.59
N GLY A 321 20.02 3.06 -6.41
CA GLY A 321 20.70 3.26 -7.68
C GLY A 321 20.54 4.66 -8.25
N TYR A 322 21.20 4.88 -9.38
CA TYR A 322 21.09 6.09 -10.18
C TYR A 322 20.23 5.82 -11.43
N ASP A 323 19.59 6.84 -11.98
CA ASP A 323 18.85 6.72 -13.24
C ASP A 323 19.62 7.41 -14.37
N GLU A 324 19.87 6.72 -15.49
CA GLU A 324 20.71 7.27 -16.56
C GLU A 324 20.09 8.53 -17.21
N ALA A 325 18.75 8.58 -17.27
CA ALA A 325 18.01 9.73 -17.80
C ALA A 325 18.28 11.03 -17.00
N ASP A 326 18.65 10.94 -15.72
CA ASP A 326 18.94 12.11 -14.88
C ASP A 326 20.26 12.80 -15.27
N PHE A 327 21.08 12.16 -16.12
CA PHE A 327 22.42 12.62 -16.51
C PHE A 327 22.52 13.10 -17.97
N GLU A 328 21.43 13.08 -18.75
CA GLU A 328 21.46 13.44 -20.19
C GLU A 328 22.01 14.86 -20.43
N ASP A 329 21.65 15.82 -19.57
CA ASP A 329 22.10 17.22 -19.63
C ASP A 329 23.25 17.54 -18.66
N VAL A 330 23.87 16.52 -18.06
CA VAL A 330 24.96 16.70 -17.10
C VAL A 330 26.30 16.61 -17.83
N PHE A 331 27.11 17.65 -17.73
CA PHE A 331 28.47 17.61 -18.27
C PHE A 331 29.34 16.65 -17.46
N ILE A 332 29.85 15.61 -18.12
CA ILE A 332 30.75 14.62 -17.53
C ILE A 332 32.07 14.65 -18.31
N GLY A 333 33.09 15.25 -17.72
CA GLY A 333 34.41 15.39 -18.34
C GLY A 333 35.36 16.24 -17.51
N ASN A 334 36.64 16.26 -17.88
CA ASN A 334 37.62 17.09 -17.17
C ASN A 334 37.47 18.56 -17.59
N ARG A 335 36.85 19.36 -16.71
CA ARG A 335 36.88 20.82 -16.80
C ARG A 335 37.90 21.32 -15.79
N LYS A 336 38.82 22.19 -16.23
CA LYS A 336 39.68 22.91 -15.29
C LYS A 336 38.89 24.09 -14.73
N ASN A 337 38.50 24.01 -13.47
CA ASN A 337 37.92 25.13 -12.75
C ASN A 337 39.02 26.14 -12.36
N ASP A 338 38.64 27.39 -12.08
CA ASP A 338 39.59 28.43 -11.64
C ASP A 338 40.02 28.24 -10.17
N LYS A 339 39.15 27.60 -9.38
CA LYS A 339 39.35 27.18 -7.99
C LYS A 339 39.08 25.68 -7.88
N PHE A 340 39.71 25.04 -6.90
CA PHE A 340 39.41 23.68 -6.53
C PHE A 340 38.07 23.65 -5.80
N THR A 341 37.09 22.96 -6.39
CA THR A 341 35.71 22.96 -5.91
C THR A 341 35.37 21.64 -5.21
N VAL A 342 34.89 21.74 -3.97
CA VAL A 342 34.34 20.61 -3.21
C VAL A 342 32.85 20.82 -3.01
N ILE A 343 32.03 19.82 -3.30
CA ILE A 343 30.57 19.93 -3.16
C ILE A 343 29.98 18.80 -2.32
N PHE A 344 29.01 19.16 -1.49
CA PHE A 344 28.09 18.21 -0.87
C PHE A 344 26.66 18.54 -1.33
N ASN A 345 26.04 17.59 -2.03
CA ASN A 345 24.61 17.64 -2.33
C ASN A 345 23.83 16.91 -1.24
N GLY A 346 22.87 17.58 -0.63
CA GLY A 346 21.95 16.97 0.33
C GLY A 346 21.61 17.84 1.52
N SER A 347 20.74 17.30 2.36
CA SER A 347 20.41 17.91 3.64
C SER A 347 21.43 17.55 4.72
N LEU A 348 21.75 18.51 5.58
CA LEU A 348 22.53 18.32 6.79
C LEU A 348 21.59 18.43 7.99
N TYR A 349 21.45 17.33 8.72
CA TYR A 349 20.53 17.16 9.85
C TYR A 349 21.04 16.06 10.78
N LEU A 350 20.60 16.07 12.03
CA LEU A 350 20.99 15.06 13.04
C LEU A 350 22.53 14.90 13.15
N GLN A 351 23.06 13.73 12.80
CA GLN A 351 24.49 13.37 12.88
C GLN A 351 25.25 13.59 11.56
N ILE A 352 24.59 14.11 10.52
CA ILE A 352 25.20 14.39 9.21
C ILE A 352 25.79 15.79 9.24
N VAL A 353 27.01 15.92 9.79
CA VAL A 353 27.65 17.21 10.07
C VAL A 353 29.02 17.35 9.37
N PRO A 354 29.40 18.53 8.83
CA PRO A 354 30.65 18.71 8.09
C PRO A 354 31.80 19.30 8.94
N TYR A 355 31.65 19.38 10.26
CA TYR A 355 32.50 20.23 11.11
C TYR A 355 34.01 19.91 11.01
N TYR A 356 34.37 18.63 11.13
CA TYR A 356 35.76 18.20 11.10
C TYR A 356 36.39 18.35 9.70
N PHE A 357 35.59 18.25 8.64
CA PHE A 357 36.02 18.55 7.28
C PHE A 357 36.36 20.04 7.12
N ILE A 358 35.53 20.94 7.65
CA ILE A 358 35.82 22.39 7.64
C ILE A 358 37.08 22.69 8.47
N ILE A 359 37.24 22.04 9.62
CA ILE A 359 38.46 22.18 10.45
C ILE A 359 39.70 21.74 9.65
N ALA A 360 39.66 20.60 8.96
CA ALA A 360 40.75 20.13 8.12
C ALA A 360 41.15 21.14 7.03
N LEU A 361 40.16 21.79 6.38
CA LEU A 361 40.42 22.83 5.38
C LEU A 361 41.04 24.09 5.98
N ASN A 362 40.56 24.54 7.13
CA ASN A 362 41.15 25.67 7.83
C ASN A 362 42.63 25.41 8.16
N GLU A 363 42.96 24.22 8.68
CA GLU A 363 44.35 23.85 8.99
C GLU A 363 45.24 23.86 7.74
N LEU A 364 44.76 23.33 6.60
CA LEU A 364 45.52 23.36 5.35
C LEU A 364 45.79 24.79 4.85
N ILE A 365 44.87 25.73 5.11
CA ILE A 365 45.05 27.14 4.78
C ILE A 365 46.00 27.83 5.77
N GLU A 366 45.87 27.56 7.07
CA GLU A 366 46.76 28.06 8.13
C GLU A 366 48.21 27.63 7.88
N GLU A 367 48.42 26.37 7.47
CA GLU A 367 49.72 25.79 7.11
C GLU A 367 50.27 26.28 5.77
N LYS A 368 49.48 27.05 5.00
CA LYS A 368 49.80 27.53 3.65
C LYS A 368 49.98 26.41 2.61
N SER A 369 49.44 25.23 2.89
CA SER A 369 49.39 24.09 1.96
C SER A 369 48.37 24.34 0.85
N ILE A 370 47.29 25.07 1.14
CA ILE A 370 46.29 25.53 0.17
C ILE A 370 46.10 27.04 0.28
N GLN A 371 45.98 27.74 -0.84
CA GLN A 371 45.65 29.17 -0.85
C GLN A 371 44.13 29.35 -0.77
N LYS A 372 43.66 30.21 0.16
CA LYS A 372 42.22 30.40 0.39
C LYS A 372 41.44 30.86 -0.87
N ASP A 373 42.08 31.59 -1.78
CA ASP A 373 41.46 32.07 -3.03
C ASP A 373 41.44 30.99 -4.13
N LYS A 374 42.04 29.82 -3.88
CA LYS A 374 42.11 28.68 -4.80
C LYS A 374 41.23 27.51 -4.41
N ILE A 375 40.40 27.65 -3.39
CA ILE A 375 39.46 26.62 -2.95
C ILE A 375 38.07 27.23 -2.73
N ASP A 376 37.04 26.43 -3.02
CA ASP A 376 35.65 26.77 -2.77
C ASP A 376 34.89 25.51 -2.33
N VAL A 377 34.08 25.64 -1.28
CA VAL A 377 33.26 24.56 -0.73
C VAL A 377 31.80 24.94 -0.86
N GLU A 378 30.99 24.03 -1.35
CA GLU A 378 29.57 24.27 -1.53
C GLU A 378 28.71 23.19 -0.87
N PHE A 379 27.81 23.62 0.01
CA PHE A 379 26.74 22.79 0.57
C PHE A 379 25.42 23.14 -0.11
N VAL A 380 24.81 22.17 -0.80
CA VAL A 380 23.55 22.36 -1.54
C VAL A 380 22.44 21.53 -0.91
N GLY A 381 21.48 22.20 -0.27
CA GLY A 381 20.30 21.54 0.32
C GLY A 381 19.82 22.20 1.60
N LYS A 382 18.92 21.52 2.31
CA LYS A 382 18.36 22.02 3.58
C LYS A 382 19.34 21.73 4.72
N ILE A 383 19.69 22.76 5.49
CA ILE A 383 20.60 22.64 6.64
C ILE A 383 19.82 23.05 7.89
N GLU A 384 19.87 22.24 8.95
CA GLU A 384 19.30 22.63 10.25
C GLU A 384 20.03 23.85 10.82
N GLU A 385 19.28 24.74 11.49
CA GLU A 385 19.78 26.06 11.92
C GLU A 385 21.00 25.97 12.85
N ASN A 386 21.00 25.02 13.78
CA ASN A 386 22.14 24.74 14.66
C ASN A 386 23.39 24.30 13.88
N ILE A 387 23.23 23.49 12.83
CA ILE A 387 24.33 23.04 11.98
C ILE A 387 24.85 24.21 11.14
N LEU A 388 23.95 25.01 10.58
CA LEU A 388 24.27 26.22 9.82
C LEU A 388 25.10 27.21 10.65
N ASN A 389 24.63 27.53 11.86
CA ASN A 389 25.34 28.44 12.77
C ASN A 389 26.74 27.92 13.07
N ARG A 390 26.88 26.61 13.31
CA ARG A 390 28.18 26.00 13.58
C ARG A 390 29.11 26.00 12.37
N ILE A 391 28.59 25.84 11.16
CA ILE A 391 29.37 25.97 9.92
C ILE A 391 29.92 27.40 9.79
N VAL A 392 29.08 28.41 10.01
CA VAL A 392 29.48 29.83 9.93
C VAL A 392 30.55 30.17 10.97
N GLU A 393 30.43 29.66 12.19
CA GLU A 393 31.46 29.82 13.23
C GLU A 393 32.80 29.17 12.86
N LEU A 394 32.75 28.03 12.18
CA LEU A 394 33.95 27.27 11.82
C LEU A 394 34.62 27.76 10.54
N ASP A 395 33.91 28.40 9.61
CA ASP A 395 34.48 28.90 8.35
C ASP A 395 35.31 30.19 8.56
N LYS A 396 36.53 30.03 9.08
CA LYS A 396 37.45 31.14 9.40
C LYS A 396 37.86 31.97 8.17
N TYR A 397 37.82 31.37 6.98
CA TYR A 397 38.39 31.95 5.76
C TYR A 397 37.35 32.36 4.71
N GLY A 398 36.06 32.09 4.96
CA GLY A 398 34.98 32.44 4.05
C GLY A 398 35.01 31.62 2.76
N ILE A 399 35.38 30.34 2.85
CA ILE A 399 35.49 29.43 1.70
C ILE A 399 34.23 28.57 1.52
N VAL A 400 33.28 28.63 2.46
CA VAL A 400 32.05 27.85 2.42
C VAL A 400 30.91 28.71 1.88
N SER A 401 30.24 28.18 0.86
CA SER A 401 28.99 28.71 0.32
C SER A 401 27.85 27.73 0.59
N ILE A 402 26.68 28.28 0.91
CA ILE A 402 25.48 27.52 1.21
C ILE A 402 24.41 27.90 0.20
N LYS A 403 23.94 26.91 -0.56
CA LYS A 403 22.82 27.08 -1.49
C LYS A 403 21.60 26.38 -0.93
N ASN A 404 20.47 27.07 -1.03
CA ASN A 404 19.15 26.52 -0.70
C ASN A 404 18.81 25.31 -1.58
N TYR A 405 17.67 24.69 -1.32
CA TYR A 405 17.15 23.59 -2.13
C TYR A 405 17.21 23.89 -3.63
N MET A 406 17.82 22.97 -4.38
CA MET A 406 17.88 22.97 -5.85
C MET A 406 17.08 21.77 -6.37
N SER A 407 16.52 21.88 -7.57
CA SER A 407 15.92 20.73 -8.25
C SER A 407 16.98 19.64 -8.45
N HIS A 408 16.54 18.38 -8.49
CA HIS A 408 17.43 17.22 -8.59
C HIS A 408 18.39 17.32 -9.79
N MET A 409 17.87 17.65 -10.98
CA MET A 409 18.68 17.83 -12.18
C MET A 409 19.73 18.95 -12.03
N GLU A 410 19.38 20.10 -11.47
CA GLU A 410 20.33 21.20 -11.29
C GLU A 410 21.39 20.87 -10.23
N SER A 411 21.02 20.11 -9.20
CA SER A 411 21.95 19.58 -8.20
C SER A 411 22.97 18.63 -8.83
N LEU A 412 22.54 17.74 -9.74
CA LEU A 412 23.45 16.85 -10.49
C LEU A 412 24.36 17.62 -11.46
N LYS A 413 23.84 18.60 -12.20
CA LYS A 413 24.64 19.47 -13.08
C LYS A 413 25.71 20.22 -12.30
N ASN A 414 25.38 20.67 -11.09
CA ASN A 414 26.31 21.38 -10.23
C ASN A 414 27.41 20.45 -9.70
N ALA A 415 27.04 19.25 -9.20
CA ALA A 415 28.03 18.27 -8.77
C ALA A 415 28.89 17.73 -9.91
N GLY A 416 28.35 17.64 -11.13
CA GLY A 416 29.12 17.30 -12.33
C GLY A 416 30.25 18.29 -12.62
N LYS A 417 30.17 19.55 -12.15
CA LYS A 417 31.21 20.57 -12.32
C LYS A 417 32.29 20.55 -11.24
N ALA A 418 32.05 19.88 -10.10
CA ALA A 418 32.97 19.89 -8.97
C ALA A 418 34.22 19.03 -9.22
N ASP A 419 35.33 19.39 -8.57
CA ASP A 419 36.59 18.65 -8.63
C ASP A 419 36.61 17.48 -7.63
N LEU A 420 35.94 17.64 -6.49
CA LEU A 420 35.78 16.63 -5.44
C LEU A 420 34.33 16.60 -4.93
N LEU A 421 33.76 15.40 -4.80
CA LEU A 421 32.45 15.19 -4.19
C LEU A 421 32.62 14.78 -2.73
N LEU A 422 31.97 15.50 -1.82
CA LEU A 422 31.90 15.17 -0.40
C LEU A 422 30.62 14.40 -0.11
N LEU A 423 30.75 13.23 0.50
CA LEU A 423 29.66 12.40 0.99
C LEU A 423 29.77 12.32 2.51
N ILE A 424 28.70 12.63 3.23
CA ILE A 424 28.65 12.56 4.70
C ILE A 424 27.53 11.61 5.08
N ILE A 425 27.87 10.58 5.86
CA ILE A 425 26.92 9.59 6.39
C ILE A 425 26.69 9.84 7.88
N GLY A 426 27.76 10.04 8.65
CA GLY A 426 27.72 10.23 10.10
C GLY A 426 28.72 9.31 10.83
N LYS A 427 28.74 9.39 12.16
CA LYS A 427 29.69 8.66 13.03
C LYS A 427 29.17 7.33 13.58
N ASP A 428 27.84 7.19 13.70
CA ASP A 428 27.23 6.06 14.40
C ASP A 428 27.56 4.73 13.69
N SER A 429 28.03 3.74 14.43
CA SER A 429 28.42 2.43 13.88
C SER A 429 27.26 1.70 13.22
N ARG A 430 26.02 1.97 13.61
CA ARG A 430 24.81 1.41 12.98
C ARG A 430 24.64 1.90 11.54
N LEU A 431 25.27 3.01 11.15
CA LEU A 431 25.25 3.52 9.78
C LEU A 431 26.14 2.70 8.82
N LYS A 432 26.90 1.72 9.31
CA LYS A 432 27.72 0.84 8.45
C LYS A 432 26.90 0.08 7.40
N SER A 433 25.64 -0.25 7.72
CA SER A 433 24.72 -0.98 6.83
C SER A 433 23.99 -0.09 5.80
N VAL A 434 24.17 1.23 5.84
CA VAL A 434 23.39 2.19 5.04
C VAL A 434 24.08 2.54 3.73
N TYR A 435 23.39 2.31 2.61
CA TYR A 435 23.67 2.98 1.35
C TYR A 435 22.79 4.22 1.20
N THR A 436 23.39 5.41 1.17
CA THR A 436 22.63 6.60 0.75
C THR A 436 22.34 6.53 -0.75
N GLY A 437 21.19 7.03 -1.20
CA GLY A 437 20.89 7.11 -2.64
C GLY A 437 21.96 7.88 -3.42
N LYS A 438 22.57 8.90 -2.79
CA LYS A 438 23.54 9.81 -3.42
C LYS A 438 24.85 9.15 -3.80
N VAL A 439 25.26 8.09 -3.11
CA VAL A 439 26.53 7.41 -3.43
C VAL A 439 26.51 6.91 -4.88
N PHE A 440 25.38 6.37 -5.34
CA PHE A 440 25.25 5.85 -6.71
C PHE A 440 25.30 6.94 -7.77
N GLU A 441 24.71 8.11 -7.49
CA GLU A 441 24.79 9.28 -8.36
C GLU A 441 26.22 9.80 -8.43
N TYR A 442 26.93 9.87 -7.29
CA TYR A 442 28.34 10.29 -7.24
C TYR A 442 29.26 9.33 -8.00
N LEU A 443 29.02 8.02 -7.90
CA LEU A 443 29.73 7.04 -8.72
C LEU A 443 29.50 7.31 -10.21
N ARG A 444 28.25 7.60 -10.60
CA ARG A 444 27.87 7.88 -12.01
C ARG A 444 28.46 9.19 -12.53
N LEU A 445 28.58 10.23 -11.72
CA LEU A 445 29.18 11.52 -12.08
C LEU A 445 30.66 11.44 -12.50
N CYS A 446 31.31 10.29 -12.25
CA CYS A 446 32.71 10.08 -12.58
C CYS A 446 33.66 11.12 -11.98
N ARG A 447 33.39 11.49 -10.72
CA ARG A 447 34.26 12.35 -9.90
C ARG A 447 34.89 11.57 -8.76
N LYS A 448 35.95 12.15 -8.18
CA LYS A 448 36.53 11.63 -6.95
C LYS A 448 35.58 11.89 -5.78
N ILE A 449 35.49 10.93 -4.87
CA ILE A 449 34.61 10.97 -3.71
C ILE A 449 35.46 10.96 -2.44
N MET A 450 35.19 11.90 -1.56
CA MET A 450 35.63 11.85 -0.17
C MET A 450 34.41 11.50 0.68
N SER A 451 34.43 10.34 1.33
CA SER A 451 33.34 9.90 2.19
C SER A 451 33.72 10.05 3.66
N LEU A 452 32.79 10.59 4.45
CA LEU A 452 32.85 10.62 5.91
C LEU A 452 31.82 9.61 6.44
N SER A 453 32.29 8.40 6.74
CA SER A 453 31.46 7.29 7.22
C SER A 453 32.27 6.34 8.10
N PRO A 454 31.61 5.54 8.96
CA PRO A 454 32.31 4.65 9.87
C PRO A 454 33.17 3.63 9.11
N GLU A 455 34.31 3.27 9.69
CA GLU A 455 35.22 2.26 9.15
C GLU A 455 34.52 0.89 9.01
N GLY A 456 34.76 0.22 7.89
CA GLY A 456 34.12 -1.03 7.50
C GLY A 456 32.70 -0.87 6.93
N SER A 457 32.25 0.36 6.66
CA SER A 457 30.92 0.60 6.09
C SER A 457 30.78 0.05 4.67
N LEU A 458 29.53 -0.16 4.25
CA LEU A 458 29.22 -0.53 2.86
C LEU A 458 29.64 0.55 1.86
N VAL A 459 29.57 1.83 2.26
CA VAL A 459 30.01 2.96 1.43
C VAL A 459 31.52 2.91 1.19
N GLU A 460 32.32 2.62 2.23
CA GLU A 460 33.77 2.43 2.10
C GLU A 460 34.09 1.30 1.12
N LYS A 461 33.54 0.11 1.35
CA LYS A 461 33.73 -1.07 0.47
C LYS A 461 33.37 -0.75 -0.98
N LEU A 462 32.28 0.00 -1.19
CA LEU A 462 31.82 0.40 -2.53
C LEU A 462 32.78 1.39 -3.20
N ILE A 463 33.25 2.41 -2.48
CA ILE A 463 34.20 3.42 -2.98
C ILE A 463 35.54 2.77 -3.35
N GLU A 464 36.04 1.86 -2.51
CA GLU A 464 37.28 1.13 -2.76
C GLU A 464 37.17 0.20 -3.98
N LYS A 465 36.11 -0.61 -4.03
CA LYS A 465 35.85 -1.57 -5.13
C LYS A 465 35.75 -0.89 -6.49
N THR A 466 35.21 0.33 -6.52
CA THR A 466 35.02 1.15 -7.73
C THR A 466 36.19 2.11 -8.00
N HIS A 467 37.18 2.19 -7.10
CA HIS A 467 38.32 3.10 -7.16
C HIS A 467 37.93 4.59 -7.31
N ARG A 468 36.81 4.98 -6.68
CA ARG A 468 36.22 6.31 -6.84
C ARG A 468 36.67 7.33 -5.83
N GLY A 469 37.40 6.93 -4.80
CA GLY A 469 37.62 7.84 -3.69
C GLY A 469 38.31 7.18 -2.52
N LYS A 470 38.16 7.82 -1.36
CA LYS A 470 38.59 7.28 -0.07
C LYS A 470 37.55 7.62 1.01
N ASN A 471 37.41 6.72 1.98
CA ASN A 471 36.57 6.91 3.17
C ASN A 471 37.43 7.34 4.36
N PHE A 472 36.83 8.11 5.27
CA PHE A 472 37.42 8.55 6.52
C PHE A 472 36.38 8.48 7.62
N GLU A 473 36.83 8.16 8.83
CA GLU A 473 36.05 8.45 10.03
C GLU A 473 35.81 9.96 10.13
N ILE A 474 34.66 10.35 10.67
CA ILE A 474 34.25 11.76 10.65
C ILE A 474 35.23 12.67 11.40
N ASP A 475 35.97 12.15 12.37
CA ASP A 475 36.93 12.87 13.20
C ASP A 475 38.41 12.66 12.78
N ASP A 476 38.68 11.94 11.68
CA ASP A 476 40.04 11.76 11.13
C ASP A 476 40.52 13.00 10.36
N ILE A 477 40.76 14.10 11.08
CA ILE A 477 41.26 15.36 10.49
C ILE A 477 42.55 15.15 9.69
N GLN A 478 43.49 14.33 10.18
CA GLN A 478 44.78 14.19 9.51
C GLN A 478 44.67 13.41 8.19
N GLY A 479 43.89 12.32 8.16
CA GLY A 479 43.61 11.60 6.93
C GLY A 479 42.86 12.46 5.92
N MET A 480 41.88 13.24 6.38
CA MET A 480 41.17 14.22 5.55
C MET A 480 42.12 15.24 4.93
N LYS A 481 43.00 15.86 5.73
CA LYS A 481 43.99 16.85 5.24
C LYS A 481 44.90 16.26 4.18
N GLN A 482 45.46 15.08 4.45
CA GLN A 482 46.37 14.41 3.52
C GLN A 482 45.71 14.15 2.17
N TYR A 483 44.48 13.65 2.19
CA TYR A 483 43.74 13.32 0.97
C TYR A 483 43.29 14.56 0.20
N ILE A 484 42.76 15.57 0.90
CA ILE A 484 42.37 16.85 0.25
C ILE A 484 43.59 17.47 -0.44
N LEU A 485 44.74 17.52 0.24
CA LEU A 485 45.97 18.06 -0.33
C LEU A 485 46.47 17.26 -1.55
N GLU A 486 46.39 15.93 -1.50
CA GLU A 486 46.74 15.05 -2.62
C GLU A 486 45.88 15.37 -3.86
N ILE A 487 44.56 15.45 -3.68
CA ILE A 487 43.62 15.72 -4.76
C ILE A 487 43.76 17.17 -5.27
N TYR A 488 43.98 18.13 -4.37
CA TYR A 488 44.22 19.53 -4.71
C TYR A 488 45.49 19.73 -5.55
N GLU A 489 46.63 19.11 -5.17
CA GLU A 489 47.86 19.23 -5.97
C GLU A 489 47.70 18.53 -7.33
N LYS A 490 47.03 17.37 -7.39
CA LYS A 490 46.67 16.74 -8.66
C LYS A 490 45.81 17.67 -9.53
N TRP A 491 44.82 18.35 -8.96
CA TRP A 491 43.99 19.32 -9.68
C TRP A 491 44.83 20.49 -10.22
N LYS A 492 45.66 21.09 -9.37
CA LYS A 492 46.51 22.24 -9.68
C LYS A 492 47.44 21.97 -10.86
N TYR A 493 48.01 20.77 -10.96
CA TYR A 493 48.87 20.34 -12.07
C TYR A 493 48.13 19.65 -13.23
N GLY A 494 46.80 19.53 -13.19
CA GLY A 494 46.01 18.88 -14.25
C GLY A 494 46.15 17.36 -14.32
N GLN A 495 46.43 16.71 -13.19
CA GLN A 495 46.75 15.29 -13.02
C GLN A 495 45.65 14.48 -12.28
N LEU A 496 44.43 15.03 -12.12
CA LEU A 496 43.32 14.34 -11.45
C LEU A 496 42.95 12.98 -12.09
N GLY A 497 43.32 12.77 -13.35
CA GLY A 497 42.96 11.58 -14.13
C GLY A 497 41.49 11.60 -14.55
N GLU A 498 41.18 10.94 -15.65
CA GLU A 498 39.79 10.75 -16.09
C GLU A 498 39.23 9.47 -15.46
N LEU A 499 38.03 9.56 -14.86
CA LEU A 499 37.29 8.39 -14.41
C LEU A 499 36.19 8.08 -15.44
N LYS A 500 35.95 6.80 -15.71
CA LYS A 500 35.00 6.36 -16.75
C LYS A 500 33.99 5.37 -16.20
N MET A 501 32.77 5.37 -16.71
CA MET A 501 31.79 4.35 -16.37
C MET A 501 32.30 2.94 -16.71
N ASP A 502 32.01 1.98 -15.84
CA ASP A 502 32.37 0.58 -16.03
C ASP A 502 31.21 -0.36 -15.61
N SER A 503 31.43 -1.66 -15.72
CA SER A 503 30.46 -2.68 -15.31
C SER A 503 30.23 -2.74 -13.78
N LYS A 504 31.20 -2.28 -12.98
CA LYS A 504 31.06 -2.25 -11.51
C LYS A 504 30.07 -1.18 -11.07
N ILE A 505 29.94 -0.08 -11.82
CA ILE A 505 29.00 1.01 -11.51
C ILE A 505 27.70 0.85 -12.29
N SER A 506 27.78 0.51 -13.58
CA SER A 506 26.59 0.45 -14.44
C SER A 506 25.56 -0.60 -14.04
N ARG A 507 25.89 -1.51 -13.11
CA ARG A 507 24.93 -2.45 -12.49
C ARG A 507 23.98 -1.81 -11.49
N TYR A 508 24.27 -0.58 -11.02
CA TYR A 508 23.43 0.20 -10.10
C TYR A 508 22.49 1.16 -10.84
N GLU A 509 22.40 1.03 -12.16
CA GLU A 509 21.43 1.75 -12.97
C GLU A 509 20.02 1.20 -12.67
N ARG A 510 19.04 2.09 -12.47
CA ARG A 510 17.72 1.70 -11.95
C ARG A 510 16.91 0.82 -12.89
N ARG A 511 17.06 0.92 -14.21
CA ARG A 511 16.45 -0.02 -15.16
C ARG A 511 16.99 -1.44 -14.97
N LYS A 512 18.30 -1.63 -14.78
CA LYS A 512 18.88 -2.95 -14.43
C LYS A 512 18.46 -3.44 -13.05
N LEU A 513 18.34 -2.56 -12.06
CA LEU A 513 17.79 -2.95 -10.75
C LEU A 513 16.32 -3.37 -10.86
N THR A 514 15.57 -2.77 -11.79
CA THR A 514 14.19 -3.19 -12.11
C THR A 514 14.17 -4.56 -12.78
N GLU A 515 15.11 -4.86 -13.68
CA GLU A 515 15.28 -6.22 -14.25
C GLU A 515 15.49 -7.26 -13.14
N VAL A 516 16.39 -6.98 -12.19
CA VAL A 516 16.63 -7.85 -11.03
C VAL A 516 15.35 -8.01 -10.20
N LEU A 517 14.61 -6.92 -9.96
CA LEU A 517 13.32 -6.97 -9.26
C LEU A 517 12.32 -7.90 -9.97
N THR A 518 12.22 -7.82 -11.29
CA THR A 518 11.32 -8.68 -12.08
C THR A 518 11.70 -10.16 -12.03
N THR A 519 13.00 -10.46 -11.91
CA THR A 519 13.47 -11.85 -11.68
C THR A 519 12.99 -12.38 -10.33
N VAL A 520 12.92 -11.52 -9.31
CA VAL A 520 12.32 -11.89 -8.01
C VAL A 520 10.81 -12.10 -8.17
N PHE A 521 10.13 -11.22 -8.90
CA PHE A 521 8.68 -11.33 -9.16
C PHE A 521 8.33 -12.68 -9.81
N ASP A 522 9.06 -13.08 -10.85
CA ASP A 522 8.90 -14.37 -11.52
C ASP A 522 9.10 -15.56 -10.58
N GLY A 523 10.13 -15.47 -9.72
CA GLY A 523 10.44 -16.51 -8.74
C GLY A 523 9.34 -16.72 -7.70
N VAL A 524 8.58 -15.67 -7.36
CA VAL A 524 7.47 -15.77 -6.40
C VAL A 524 6.17 -16.24 -7.08
N ILE A 525 5.82 -15.69 -8.24
CA ILE A 525 4.58 -16.05 -8.96
C ILE A 525 4.55 -17.55 -9.31
N SER A 526 5.71 -18.15 -9.59
CA SER A 526 5.82 -19.57 -9.94
C SER A 526 5.53 -20.58 -8.81
N LYS A 527 5.42 -20.14 -7.55
CA LYS A 527 5.38 -21.02 -6.36
C LYS A 527 4.01 -21.18 -5.71
N VAL A 528 2.96 -20.55 -6.22
CA VAL A 528 1.65 -20.49 -5.54
C VAL A 528 0.95 -21.86 -5.60
N PRO A 529 0.75 -22.57 -4.47
CA PRO A 529 -0.12 -23.73 -4.41
C PRO A 529 -1.59 -23.27 -4.28
N GLU A 530 -2.50 -23.94 -4.96
CA GLU A 530 -3.94 -23.80 -4.74
C GLU A 530 -4.31 -24.38 -3.37
N ASN A 531 -4.21 -23.58 -2.30
CA ASN A 531 -4.73 -23.96 -0.99
C ASN A 531 -6.17 -23.48 -0.87
N VAL A 532 -7.11 -24.24 -1.44
CA VAL A 532 -8.53 -24.04 -1.15
C VAL A 532 -8.83 -24.74 0.18
N PRO A 533 -9.28 -24.02 1.24
CA PRO A 533 -9.78 -24.69 2.45
C PRO A 533 -10.93 -25.64 2.08
N ASP A 534 -11.07 -26.76 2.80
CA ASP A 534 -12.07 -27.81 2.52
C ASP A 534 -13.49 -27.23 2.38
N SER A 535 -13.88 -26.95 1.13
CA SER A 535 -15.05 -26.16 0.73
C SER A 535 -16.32 -27.00 0.59
N LYS A 536 -16.40 -28.09 1.37
CA LYS A 536 -17.56 -28.98 1.34
C LYS A 536 -18.67 -28.43 2.23
N GLU A 537 -19.85 -28.25 1.63
CA GLU A 537 -21.10 -28.01 2.36
C GLU A 537 -21.24 -29.01 3.52
N LYS A 538 -21.66 -28.51 4.69
CA LYS A 538 -21.90 -29.35 5.86
C LYS A 538 -23.33 -29.89 5.83
N GLN A 539 -23.52 -31.11 6.33
CA GLN A 539 -24.85 -31.76 6.41
C GLN A 539 -25.64 -31.30 7.64
N GLY A 540 -26.94 -31.60 7.69
CA GLY A 540 -27.85 -31.22 8.80
C GLY A 540 -27.35 -31.58 10.20
N ALA A 541 -26.69 -32.73 10.37
CA ALA A 541 -26.15 -33.15 11.66
C ALA A 541 -25.11 -32.17 12.23
N PHE A 542 -24.31 -31.53 11.38
CA PHE A 542 -23.35 -30.49 11.81
C PHE A 542 -24.08 -29.29 12.40
N TYR A 543 -25.09 -28.79 11.69
CA TYR A 543 -25.84 -27.62 12.14
C TYR A 543 -26.72 -27.92 13.35
N ASN A 544 -27.31 -29.12 13.46
CA ASN A 544 -28.02 -29.53 14.67
C ASN A 544 -27.14 -29.39 15.91
N SER A 545 -25.90 -29.90 15.87
CA SER A 545 -24.94 -29.77 16.99
C SER A 545 -24.56 -28.32 17.29
N VAL A 546 -24.39 -27.49 16.25
CA VAL A 546 -24.11 -26.06 16.39
C VAL A 546 -25.29 -25.32 17.06
N TYR A 547 -26.54 -25.64 16.72
CA TYR A 547 -27.71 -25.04 17.36
C TYR A 547 -27.94 -25.56 18.79
N GLU A 548 -27.76 -26.86 19.03
CA GLU A 548 -27.89 -27.48 20.37
C GLU A 548 -26.91 -26.87 21.38
N SER A 549 -25.70 -26.53 20.94
CA SER A 549 -24.69 -25.87 21.79
C SER A 549 -24.92 -24.38 22.00
N GLY A 550 -25.94 -23.78 21.37
CA GLY A 550 -26.20 -22.34 21.40
C GLY A 550 -25.31 -21.54 20.45
N GLY A 551 -24.45 -22.19 19.67
CA GLY A 551 -23.52 -21.55 18.75
C GLY A 551 -22.42 -20.76 19.46
N TRP A 552 -21.75 -19.87 18.71
CA TRP A 552 -20.67 -19.05 19.26
C TRP A 552 -21.18 -18.17 20.41
N ASN A 553 -20.57 -18.28 21.59
CA ASN A 553 -20.94 -17.53 22.80
C ASN A 553 -22.44 -17.61 23.15
N GLU A 554 -23.05 -18.78 22.93
CA GLU A 554 -24.48 -19.07 23.19
C GLU A 554 -25.43 -18.08 22.48
N THR A 555 -25.00 -17.47 21.37
CA THR A 555 -25.73 -16.42 20.65
C THR A 555 -27.15 -16.85 20.26
N TYR A 556 -27.37 -18.12 19.94
CA TYR A 556 -28.68 -18.63 19.56
C TYR A 556 -29.68 -18.74 20.71
N PHE A 557 -29.24 -18.64 21.97
CA PHE A 557 -30.13 -18.61 23.13
C PHE A 557 -30.55 -17.20 23.52
N LYS A 558 -29.78 -16.18 23.11
CA LYS A 558 -30.03 -14.78 23.46
C LYS A 558 -31.29 -14.19 22.81
N HIS A 559 -31.80 -13.08 23.35
CA HIS A 559 -32.82 -12.29 22.68
C HIS A 559 -32.25 -11.65 21.41
N TYR A 560 -33.08 -11.40 20.38
CA TYR A 560 -32.57 -10.88 19.11
C TYR A 560 -31.80 -9.56 19.26
N SER A 561 -32.19 -8.73 20.25
CA SER A 561 -31.56 -7.43 20.54
C SER A 561 -30.19 -7.52 21.20
N GLU A 562 -29.81 -8.70 21.71
CA GLU A 562 -28.53 -8.94 22.37
C GLU A 562 -27.48 -9.55 21.42
N THR A 563 -27.88 -9.81 20.17
CA THR A 563 -26.99 -10.41 19.16
C THR A 563 -26.23 -9.34 18.38
N GLN A 564 -25.03 -9.70 17.91
CA GLN A 564 -24.26 -8.87 16.97
C GLN A 564 -24.98 -8.63 15.63
N TYR A 565 -26.00 -9.44 15.31
CA TYR A 565 -26.78 -9.33 14.07
C TYR A 565 -27.91 -8.30 14.16
N PHE A 566 -28.23 -7.80 15.37
CA PHE A 566 -29.34 -6.87 15.57
C PHE A 566 -29.28 -5.60 14.68
N PRO A 567 -28.12 -4.94 14.48
CA PRO A 567 -28.03 -3.79 13.58
C PRO A 567 -28.36 -4.14 12.12
N ILE A 568 -27.92 -5.33 11.66
CA ILE A 568 -28.17 -5.84 10.30
C ILE A 568 -29.68 -6.07 10.14
N TRP A 569 -30.28 -6.80 11.08
CA TRP A 569 -31.72 -7.07 11.08
C TRP A 569 -32.57 -5.81 11.20
N SER A 570 -32.11 -4.82 11.96
CA SER A 570 -32.78 -3.51 12.08
C SER A 570 -32.83 -2.79 10.74
N LYS A 571 -31.72 -2.78 9.99
CA LYS A 571 -31.71 -2.20 8.65
C LYS A 571 -32.56 -2.99 7.66
N SER A 572 -32.51 -4.32 7.72
CA SER A 572 -33.39 -5.17 6.91
C SER A 572 -34.86 -4.87 7.18
N LEU A 573 -35.25 -4.70 8.45
CA LEU A 573 -36.63 -4.40 8.84
C LEU A 573 -37.07 -3.00 8.37
N GLU A 574 -36.16 -2.02 8.38
CA GLU A 574 -36.40 -0.69 7.79
C GLU A 574 -36.74 -0.80 6.30
N ILE A 575 -35.97 -1.59 5.53
CA ILE A 575 -36.24 -1.86 4.11
C ILE A 575 -37.59 -2.54 3.95
N ILE A 576 -37.85 -3.60 4.73
CA ILE A 576 -39.08 -4.39 4.68
C ILE A 576 -40.32 -3.52 4.95
N LYS A 577 -40.26 -2.59 5.90
CA LYS A 577 -41.38 -1.69 6.24
C LYS A 577 -41.75 -0.74 5.10
N ASN A 578 -40.83 -0.48 4.17
CA ASN A 578 -41.10 0.34 2.98
C ASN A 578 -41.71 -0.46 1.82
N ILE A 579 -41.84 -1.79 1.96
CA ILE A 579 -42.46 -2.67 0.95
C ILE A 579 -43.96 -2.78 1.23
N GLY A 580 -44.79 -2.36 0.27
CA GLY A 580 -46.24 -2.44 0.38
C GLY A 580 -46.76 -3.89 0.47
N ASN A 581 -47.64 -4.16 1.44
CA ASN A 581 -48.27 -5.47 1.69
C ASN A 581 -47.24 -6.63 1.70
N VAL A 582 -46.22 -6.50 2.54
CA VAL A 582 -45.09 -7.43 2.56
C VAL A 582 -45.52 -8.84 3.00
N LYS A 583 -45.02 -9.83 2.27
CA LYS A 583 -45.17 -11.26 2.53
C LYS A 583 -43.79 -11.88 2.48
N ILE A 584 -43.30 -12.32 3.63
CA ILE A 584 -41.91 -12.73 3.82
C ILE A 584 -41.80 -14.24 3.73
N ILE A 585 -40.86 -14.69 2.91
CA ILE A 585 -40.27 -16.02 3.03
C ILE A 585 -38.86 -15.88 3.61
N ASP A 586 -38.59 -16.58 4.71
CA ASP A 586 -37.31 -16.64 5.39
C ASP A 586 -36.67 -18.01 5.17
N ILE A 587 -35.65 -18.04 4.32
CA ILE A 587 -34.94 -19.24 3.94
C ILE A 587 -33.69 -19.34 4.81
N GLY A 588 -33.57 -20.41 5.59
CA GLY A 588 -32.55 -20.53 6.63
C GLY A 588 -32.93 -19.72 7.87
N CYS A 589 -34.17 -19.89 8.36
CA CYS A 589 -34.70 -19.08 9.46
C CYS A 589 -33.96 -19.27 10.80
N GLY A 590 -33.10 -20.28 10.90
CA GLY A 590 -32.34 -20.63 12.08
C GLY A 590 -33.26 -20.83 13.28
N VAL A 591 -32.83 -20.31 14.44
CA VAL A 591 -33.57 -20.41 15.70
C VAL A 591 -34.71 -19.38 15.84
N GLY A 592 -35.09 -18.70 14.75
CA GLY A 592 -36.24 -17.80 14.68
C GLY A 592 -36.07 -16.46 15.39
N GLN A 593 -34.83 -15.99 15.61
CA GLN A 593 -34.55 -14.69 16.24
C GLN A 593 -34.99 -13.52 15.35
N PHE A 594 -34.65 -13.54 14.06
CA PHE A 594 -35.12 -12.52 13.11
C PHE A 594 -36.65 -12.52 12.99
N ALA A 595 -37.26 -13.71 12.88
CA ALA A 595 -38.72 -13.84 12.84
C ALA A 595 -39.40 -13.21 14.06
N ASN A 596 -38.85 -13.43 15.26
CA ASN A 596 -39.36 -12.84 16.49
C ASN A 596 -39.33 -11.30 16.44
N PHE A 597 -38.23 -10.72 15.94
CA PHE A 597 -38.13 -9.28 15.75
C PHE A 597 -39.13 -8.74 14.71
N VAL A 598 -39.35 -9.47 13.61
CA VAL A 598 -40.36 -9.12 12.60
C VAL A 598 -41.77 -9.13 13.20
N PHE A 599 -42.11 -10.15 14.01
CA PHE A 599 -43.42 -10.23 14.66
C PHE A 599 -43.65 -9.12 15.69
N ASP A 600 -42.63 -8.76 16.47
CA ASP A 600 -42.69 -7.64 17.42
C ASP A 600 -42.92 -6.29 16.71
N SER A 601 -42.53 -6.19 15.44
CA SER A 601 -42.79 -5.03 14.60
C SER A 601 -44.19 -4.98 13.99
N GLY A 602 -45.02 -6.02 14.20
CA GLY A 602 -46.39 -6.13 13.72
C GLY A 602 -46.59 -6.85 12.39
N ILE A 603 -45.52 -7.33 11.74
CA ILE A 603 -45.59 -8.05 10.47
C ILE A 603 -45.79 -9.54 10.74
N THR A 604 -46.91 -10.11 10.29
CA THR A 604 -47.28 -11.51 10.56
C THR A 604 -47.39 -12.38 9.31
N ASN A 605 -47.33 -11.80 8.12
CA ASN A 605 -47.35 -12.56 6.86
C ASN A 605 -45.95 -13.12 6.56
N TYR A 606 -45.63 -14.23 7.23
CA TYR A 606 -44.30 -14.81 7.33
C TYR A 606 -44.32 -16.31 7.13
N LYS A 607 -43.30 -16.86 6.48
CA LYS A 607 -43.02 -18.30 6.42
C LYS A 607 -41.53 -18.53 6.57
N GLY A 608 -41.12 -19.28 7.59
CA GLY A 608 -39.74 -19.64 7.84
C GLY A 608 -39.46 -21.11 7.51
N ILE A 609 -38.37 -21.37 6.80
CA ILE A 609 -37.87 -22.73 6.59
C ILE A 609 -36.42 -22.84 7.02
N ASP A 610 -36.07 -24.01 7.56
CA ASP A 610 -34.69 -24.40 7.82
C ASP A 610 -34.58 -25.92 7.62
N PHE A 611 -33.42 -26.41 7.18
CA PHE A 611 -33.20 -27.84 7.01
C PHE A 611 -32.81 -28.54 8.32
N SER A 612 -32.40 -27.76 9.34
CA SER A 612 -32.10 -28.23 10.68
C SER A 612 -33.38 -28.44 11.50
N GLU A 613 -33.58 -29.67 11.97
CA GLU A 613 -34.72 -30.00 12.84
C GLU A 613 -34.65 -29.25 14.17
N GLU A 614 -33.45 -29.10 14.74
CA GLU A 614 -33.27 -28.41 16.01
C GLU A 614 -33.53 -26.90 15.87
N ALA A 615 -33.08 -26.29 14.77
CA ALA A 615 -33.32 -24.87 14.50
C ALA A 615 -34.83 -24.57 14.47
N VAL A 616 -35.60 -25.35 13.71
CA VAL A 616 -37.06 -25.18 13.61
C VAL A 616 -37.76 -25.45 14.94
N LYS A 617 -37.30 -26.44 15.72
CA LYS A 617 -37.82 -26.70 17.07
C LYS A 617 -37.62 -25.47 17.97
N MET A 618 -36.42 -24.89 17.99
CA MET A 618 -36.13 -23.67 18.74
C MET A 618 -36.95 -22.47 18.24
N ALA A 619 -37.06 -22.29 16.92
CA ALA A 619 -37.85 -21.23 16.32
C ALA A 619 -39.32 -21.28 16.71
N LYS A 620 -39.90 -22.48 16.77
CA LYS A 620 -41.28 -22.72 17.23
C LYS A 620 -41.47 -22.42 18.70
N ILE A 621 -40.50 -22.76 19.55
CA ILE A 621 -40.55 -22.46 21.00
C ILE A 621 -40.45 -20.95 21.21
N ARG A 622 -39.49 -20.30 20.54
CA ARG A 622 -39.27 -18.85 20.62
C ARG A 622 -40.49 -18.04 20.15
N ASN A 623 -41.16 -18.53 19.11
CA ASN A 623 -42.31 -17.87 18.48
C ASN A 623 -43.60 -18.67 18.68
N ASP A 624 -43.91 -19.08 19.92
CA ASP A 624 -44.99 -20.05 20.21
C ASP A 624 -46.35 -19.67 19.56
N LYS A 625 -46.73 -18.39 19.61
CA LYS A 625 -47.95 -17.86 18.97
C LYS A 625 -48.01 -18.11 17.45
N TYR A 626 -46.85 -18.16 16.80
CA TYR A 626 -46.69 -18.28 15.35
C TYR A 626 -46.00 -19.59 14.92
N ARG A 627 -45.98 -20.60 15.79
CA ARG A 627 -45.25 -21.87 15.56
C ARG A 627 -45.61 -22.60 14.27
N ASN A 628 -46.82 -22.41 13.74
CA ASN A 628 -47.28 -23.02 12.49
C ASN A 628 -46.64 -22.39 11.23
N LEU A 629 -45.93 -21.26 11.37
CA LEU A 629 -45.24 -20.57 10.28
C LEU A 629 -43.83 -21.11 10.01
N PHE A 630 -43.34 -22.05 10.81
CA PHE A 630 -42.00 -22.63 10.70
C PHE A 630 -42.03 -24.10 10.29
N LYS A 631 -41.23 -24.48 9.29
CA LYS A 631 -41.21 -25.84 8.75
C LYS A 631 -39.77 -26.33 8.52
N VAL A 632 -39.51 -27.59 8.87
CA VAL A 632 -38.28 -28.27 8.44
C VAL A 632 -38.40 -28.56 6.95
N ASP A 633 -37.55 -27.94 6.14
CA ASP A 633 -37.60 -28.06 4.70
C ASP A 633 -36.23 -27.79 4.07
N ASN A 634 -35.98 -28.34 2.89
CA ASN A 634 -34.71 -28.15 2.18
C ASN A 634 -34.87 -27.05 1.12
N ALA A 635 -34.07 -25.99 1.23
CA ALA A 635 -34.12 -24.85 0.33
C ALA A 635 -33.97 -25.25 -1.14
N TYR A 636 -33.23 -26.30 -1.50
CA TYR A 636 -33.04 -26.78 -2.88
C TYR A 636 -34.23 -27.54 -3.48
N THR A 637 -35.07 -28.17 -2.65
CA THR A 637 -36.18 -29.02 -3.12
C THR A 637 -37.56 -28.52 -2.71
N SER A 638 -37.64 -27.56 -1.78
CA SER A 638 -38.91 -27.07 -1.25
C SER A 638 -39.77 -26.41 -2.33
N ASP A 639 -41.08 -26.69 -2.29
CA ASP A 639 -42.11 -26.04 -3.11
C ASP A 639 -42.40 -24.60 -2.68
N ILE A 640 -41.79 -24.13 -1.59
CA ILE A 640 -42.03 -22.80 -1.03
C ILE A 640 -41.69 -21.68 -2.02
N VAL A 641 -40.81 -21.96 -2.98
CA VAL A 641 -40.44 -21.03 -4.07
C VAL A 641 -41.63 -20.68 -4.97
N ASN A 642 -42.67 -21.54 -5.02
CA ASN A 642 -43.92 -21.34 -5.74
C ASN A 642 -45.01 -20.69 -4.88
N GLY A 643 -44.69 -20.35 -3.63
CA GLY A 643 -45.62 -19.75 -2.69
C GLY A 643 -45.99 -18.30 -3.03
N ASP A 644 -47.03 -17.80 -2.35
CA ASP A 644 -47.42 -16.40 -2.40
C ASP A 644 -46.54 -15.56 -1.46
N TYR A 645 -45.48 -14.98 -2.00
CA TYR A 645 -44.62 -13.99 -1.34
C TYR A 645 -44.19 -12.88 -2.32
N ASN A 646 -43.68 -11.76 -1.77
CA ASN A 646 -43.06 -10.67 -2.52
C ASN A 646 -41.69 -10.25 -1.96
N THR A 647 -41.26 -10.83 -0.83
CA THR A 647 -39.94 -10.59 -0.22
C THR A 647 -39.34 -11.90 0.28
N ALA A 648 -38.12 -12.21 -0.14
CA ALA A 648 -37.33 -13.32 0.37
C ALA A 648 -36.14 -12.80 1.19
N VAL A 649 -35.95 -13.37 2.38
CA VAL A 649 -34.81 -13.09 3.25
C VAL A 649 -33.93 -14.34 3.42
N MET A 650 -32.61 -14.14 3.41
CA MET A 650 -31.58 -15.19 3.55
C MET A 650 -30.41 -14.63 4.37
N PHE A 651 -30.49 -14.65 5.69
CA PHE A 651 -29.42 -14.14 6.56
C PHE A 651 -28.47 -15.25 6.98
N GLU A 652 -27.20 -15.09 6.64
CA GLU A 652 -26.13 -16.06 6.88
C GLU A 652 -26.43 -17.46 6.30
N VAL A 653 -26.72 -17.49 4.99
CA VAL A 653 -27.13 -18.71 4.27
C VAL A 653 -26.26 -18.96 3.04
N LEU A 654 -26.09 -17.96 2.18
CA LEU A 654 -25.49 -18.15 0.85
C LEU A 654 -24.03 -18.56 0.92
N GLU A 655 -23.31 -18.13 1.95
CA GLU A 655 -21.92 -18.48 2.23
C GLU A 655 -21.73 -19.95 2.64
N HIS A 656 -22.81 -20.64 2.99
CA HIS A 656 -22.83 -22.05 3.37
C HIS A 656 -23.20 -22.97 2.20
N LEU A 657 -23.57 -22.41 1.04
CA LEU A 657 -24.09 -23.14 -0.10
C LEU A 657 -23.13 -23.10 -1.30
N ASN A 658 -22.87 -24.26 -1.89
CA ASN A 658 -22.15 -24.40 -3.15
C ASN A 658 -22.95 -23.81 -4.32
N ASP A 659 -24.25 -24.12 -4.42
CA ASP A 659 -25.17 -23.61 -5.48
C ASP A 659 -26.15 -22.53 -4.96
N ASP A 660 -25.60 -21.51 -4.30
CA ASP A 660 -26.31 -20.29 -3.89
C ASP A 660 -27.04 -19.57 -5.05
N ILE A 661 -26.42 -19.47 -6.22
CA ILE A 661 -27.02 -18.84 -7.40
C ILE A 661 -28.19 -19.66 -7.93
N GLY A 662 -28.10 -21.00 -7.92
CA GLY A 662 -29.21 -21.88 -8.25
C GLY A 662 -30.40 -21.69 -7.31
N LEU A 663 -30.15 -21.55 -6.01
CA LEU A 663 -31.18 -21.21 -5.03
C LEU A 663 -31.86 -19.88 -5.37
N ILE A 664 -31.09 -18.81 -5.57
CA ILE A 664 -31.64 -17.48 -5.91
C ILE A 664 -32.45 -17.54 -7.22
N LYS A 665 -31.98 -18.28 -8.22
CA LYS A 665 -32.68 -18.43 -9.51
C LYS A 665 -34.05 -19.10 -9.38
N ARG A 666 -34.27 -19.91 -8.34
CA ARG A 666 -35.58 -20.54 -8.07
C ARG A 666 -36.58 -19.56 -7.44
N LEU A 667 -36.11 -18.44 -6.89
CA LEU A 667 -36.98 -17.42 -6.30
C LEU A 667 -37.77 -16.66 -7.37
N LYS A 668 -38.94 -16.15 -6.97
CA LYS A 668 -39.92 -15.50 -7.84
C LYS A 668 -39.35 -14.19 -8.42
N THR A 669 -39.30 -14.09 -9.75
CA THR A 669 -38.93 -12.85 -10.45
C THR A 669 -39.77 -11.66 -9.98
N GLY A 670 -39.13 -10.51 -9.81
CA GLY A 670 -39.75 -9.28 -9.29
C GLY A 670 -39.94 -9.23 -7.78
N SER A 671 -39.59 -10.28 -7.03
CA SER A 671 -39.57 -10.23 -5.55
C SER A 671 -38.37 -9.46 -5.03
N ASN A 672 -38.52 -8.85 -3.85
CA ASN A 672 -37.43 -8.24 -3.10
C ASN A 672 -36.57 -9.35 -2.51
N ILE A 673 -35.26 -9.27 -2.74
CA ILE A 673 -34.27 -10.21 -2.20
C ILE A 673 -33.41 -9.44 -1.21
N ILE A 674 -33.40 -9.90 0.04
CA ILE A 674 -32.59 -9.34 1.11
C ILE A 674 -31.73 -10.45 1.69
N PHE A 675 -30.42 -10.34 1.65
CA PHE A 675 -29.53 -11.38 2.17
C PHE A 675 -28.30 -10.80 2.85
N SER A 676 -27.67 -11.57 3.72
CA SER A 676 -26.37 -11.21 4.30
C SER A 676 -25.28 -12.19 3.89
N VAL A 677 -24.07 -11.68 3.72
CA VAL A 677 -22.86 -12.49 3.50
C VAL A 677 -21.65 -11.90 4.24
N PRO A 678 -20.75 -12.74 4.78
CA PRO A 678 -19.59 -12.29 5.55
C PRO A 678 -18.35 -12.01 4.67
N ASN A 679 -17.38 -11.28 5.22
CA ASN A 679 -16.02 -11.13 4.65
C ASN A 679 -14.96 -12.08 5.25
N PHE A 680 -15.38 -13.03 6.08
CA PHE A 680 -14.48 -13.90 6.84
C PHE A 680 -14.90 -15.36 6.75
N TYR A 681 -13.93 -16.25 6.99
CA TYR A 681 -14.16 -17.68 7.10
C TYR A 681 -14.70 -18.06 8.48
N SER A 682 -15.64 -19.02 8.51
CA SER A 682 -16.11 -19.70 9.71
C SER A 682 -16.29 -21.19 9.42
N ALA A 683 -16.30 -22.01 10.47
CA ALA A 683 -16.57 -23.44 10.37
C ALA A 683 -17.98 -23.66 9.81
N GLY A 684 -18.06 -23.97 8.50
CA GLY A 684 -19.31 -24.11 7.75
C GLY A 684 -19.38 -23.26 6.48
N HIS A 685 -18.54 -22.22 6.35
CA HIS A 685 -18.48 -21.41 5.14
C HIS A 685 -17.80 -22.19 4.02
N VAL A 686 -18.38 -22.11 2.82
CA VAL A 686 -17.76 -22.53 1.57
C VAL A 686 -17.28 -21.33 0.74
N ARG A 687 -17.57 -20.10 1.18
CA ARG A 687 -17.12 -18.82 0.58
C ARG A 687 -17.29 -17.64 1.53
N TRP A 688 -16.69 -16.50 1.18
CA TRP A 688 -16.85 -15.19 1.80
C TRP A 688 -16.48 -14.10 0.77
N PHE A 689 -16.77 -12.83 1.06
CA PHE A 689 -16.60 -11.73 0.10
C PHE A 689 -15.72 -10.62 0.67
N ASN A 690 -14.62 -10.28 0.01
CA ASN A 690 -13.68 -9.28 0.53
C ASN A 690 -14.14 -7.83 0.25
N SER A 691 -15.08 -7.63 -0.67
CA SER A 691 -15.51 -6.31 -1.13
C SER A 691 -16.97 -6.30 -1.61
N LYS A 692 -17.56 -5.10 -1.77
CA LYS A 692 -18.87 -4.95 -2.43
C LYS A 692 -18.77 -5.35 -3.90
N MET A 693 -17.62 -5.08 -4.52
CA MET A 693 -17.32 -5.53 -5.89
C MET A 693 -17.46 -7.06 -6.04
N ASP A 694 -16.94 -7.86 -5.11
CA ASP A 694 -17.04 -9.33 -5.19
C ASP A 694 -18.49 -9.83 -5.13
N ILE A 695 -19.29 -9.18 -4.28
CA ILE A 695 -20.73 -9.47 -4.15
C ILE A 695 -21.45 -9.14 -5.46
N LEU A 696 -21.21 -7.96 -6.03
CA LEU A 696 -21.82 -7.55 -7.30
C LEU A 696 -21.40 -8.46 -8.45
N LYS A 697 -20.11 -8.80 -8.57
CA LYS A 697 -19.61 -9.75 -9.58
C LYS A 697 -20.38 -11.07 -9.55
N ARG A 698 -20.67 -11.58 -8.34
CA ARG A 698 -21.34 -12.87 -8.15
C ARG A 698 -22.84 -12.81 -8.37
N TYR A 699 -23.52 -11.86 -7.71
CA TYR A 699 -24.98 -11.92 -7.57
C TYR A 699 -25.75 -11.06 -8.57
N ASN A 700 -25.11 -10.09 -9.23
CA ASN A 700 -25.80 -9.10 -10.06
C ASN A 700 -26.44 -9.68 -11.34
N ALA A 701 -26.07 -10.92 -11.70
CA ALA A 701 -26.70 -11.67 -12.79
C ALA A 701 -28.04 -12.32 -12.39
N ALA A 702 -28.30 -12.49 -11.09
CA ALA A 702 -29.51 -13.13 -10.57
C ALA A 702 -30.43 -12.16 -9.80
N VAL A 703 -29.85 -11.15 -9.16
CA VAL A 703 -30.50 -10.08 -8.40
C VAL A 703 -30.02 -8.74 -8.95
N HIS A 704 -30.93 -7.85 -9.33
CA HIS A 704 -30.58 -6.45 -9.56
C HIS A 704 -30.33 -5.80 -8.21
N VAL A 705 -29.06 -5.68 -7.82
CA VAL A 705 -28.68 -5.18 -6.49
C VAL A 705 -28.91 -3.67 -6.45
N ASP A 706 -29.78 -3.23 -5.54
CA ASP A 706 -30.09 -1.81 -5.32
C ASP A 706 -29.13 -1.18 -4.30
N ASN A 707 -28.79 -1.91 -3.23
CA ASN A 707 -27.88 -1.41 -2.20
C ASN A 707 -27.13 -2.53 -1.47
N ILE A 708 -25.93 -2.20 -0.98
CA ILE A 708 -25.12 -3.05 -0.09
C ILE A 708 -24.71 -2.22 1.13
N TYR A 709 -25.25 -2.58 2.29
CA TYR A 709 -24.91 -1.97 3.57
C TYR A 709 -23.83 -2.78 4.27
N ILE A 710 -22.88 -2.11 4.93
CA ILE A 710 -21.73 -2.74 5.60
C ILE A 710 -21.90 -2.61 7.11
N PHE A 711 -21.78 -3.73 7.83
CA PHE A 711 -21.82 -3.78 9.28
C PHE A 711 -20.55 -4.41 9.81
N ASN A 712 -19.85 -3.70 10.70
CA ASN A 712 -18.68 -4.22 11.40
C ASN A 712 -19.15 -5.07 12.60
N ILE A 713 -18.74 -6.34 12.66
CA ILE A 713 -19.10 -7.27 13.74
C ILE A 713 -17.89 -7.79 14.54
N GLY A 714 -16.70 -7.23 14.30
CA GLY A 714 -15.48 -7.57 15.03
C GLY A 714 -14.23 -6.98 14.38
N LYS A 715 -13.06 -7.56 14.71
CA LYS A 715 -11.71 -7.01 14.43
C LYS A 715 -11.47 -6.56 12.98
N ASN A 716 -11.75 -7.47 12.04
CA ASN A 716 -11.71 -7.23 10.60
C ASN A 716 -12.95 -7.83 9.91
N ASN A 717 -13.93 -8.24 10.72
CA ASN A 717 -15.06 -9.03 10.28
C ASN A 717 -16.24 -8.11 9.99
N ARG A 718 -16.75 -8.23 8.78
CA ARG A 718 -17.87 -7.47 8.23
C ARG A 718 -18.92 -8.43 7.75
N ILE A 719 -20.16 -7.99 7.89
CA ILE A 719 -21.29 -8.59 7.20
C ILE A 719 -21.84 -7.53 6.24
N TYR A 720 -22.03 -7.96 4.99
CA TYR A 720 -22.68 -7.18 3.97
C TYR A 720 -24.15 -7.55 3.92
N LEU A 721 -25.03 -6.58 4.14
CA LEU A 721 -26.45 -6.71 3.90
C LEU A 721 -26.76 -6.23 2.50
N VAL A 722 -27.25 -7.12 1.64
CA VAL A 722 -27.58 -6.85 0.25
C VAL A 722 -29.09 -6.77 0.10
N TRP A 723 -29.57 -5.74 -0.59
CA TRP A 723 -30.95 -5.62 -1.02
C TRP A 723 -31.02 -5.38 -2.52
N GLY A 724 -31.95 -6.06 -3.18
CA GLY A 724 -32.24 -5.83 -4.59
C GLY A 724 -33.51 -6.55 -5.05
N ILE A 725 -33.76 -6.53 -6.35
CA ILE A 725 -34.92 -7.16 -6.98
C ILE A 725 -34.49 -8.39 -7.78
N LYS A 726 -35.20 -9.51 -7.60
CA LYS A 726 -34.96 -10.71 -8.39
C LYS A 726 -35.18 -10.45 -9.88
N SER A 727 -34.14 -10.64 -10.69
CA SER A 727 -34.17 -10.48 -12.15
C SER A 727 -35.06 -11.48 -12.87
#